data_AF-Q54QG0-F1
#
_entry.id   AF-Q54QG0-F1
#
_cell.length_a   1.000
_cell.length_b   1.000
_cell.length_c   1.000
_cell.angle_alpha   90.00
_cell.angle_beta   90.00
_cell.angle_gamma   90.00
#
_symmetry.space_group_name_H-M   'P 1'
#
loop_
_entity.id
_entity.type
_entity.pdbx_description
1 polymer ?
#
loop_
_entity_poly.entity_id
_entity_poly.type
_entity_poly.pdbx_seq_one_letter_code
_entity_poly.pdbx_strand_id
1 'polypeptide(L)'
;MNDSPIISVVLPFLIKDNDDKSLNYQGINNLIISIDSIIEQTFKEWELILVDDGSNNEILEQLLSKRYSTDNRIKFIINKENKGIVKSLNDAILNHCSPTSKYIARMDSDDISHPTRLQSQLKYLQSNETIDILGCPIKMFNNNKLIEILNNNNNNNNINNNVKELINIINNEESFKFIQHPDKDILMWSMFFNCCIVHPSVIFKRSIFTIEHCYEENNQFPFIEDYLFWLKSLIMKGLNISNIQSSTPLLYLRKHNNSISFKNIEKQKDSTANASCYYLNILFKRFNIDSEIIQNSSLSMKEIIQFFQLSPSSLSKINNISIELFEFAFKYLELIEKSCTKQQPNYSNSIKDAANEKMGELVSLCLSNYPNNQKSSLLWEKWLSRNPTSQLLSLLSNLNVKSSTTIINNNINNNNNNNNNNNNNNNNNNNNNNNNNNNNNSILNFISGINSNKINTPKSNNNKFKENGIRIICFSKDRAFQLKEYLRTFFKYLKNDDNGNDKFEIIVDVLFTYSNEKFKNSYQLVIESFPQVNFIKEENFTDQLINLVQKTNKLEYVMFSVDDILYYNEFNLKEYCLSLNSEPLALGFYMKLNKNITYCHTCNQDITIPLNSNTISRTENNFKYLKWNRNDNDCKKDWNYPWDLCSTIYRCNDIDSIINGIVKYYGIRNGINHPNRFEFNGNRPIIQKQIYQNKPYCLCLSDHYSPMSVVTINRVQDVYDNPIYDQTLSLDDLDQLLYSNKSLNDEKYKENSLSLNFKSVHIGELFIS
;
A
#
# COMPACT_ATOMS: atom_id res chain seq x y z
N MET A 1 -20.05 33.46 8.27
CA MET A 1 -18.79 33.94 7.66
C MET A 1 -17.68 33.04 8.19
N ASN A 2 -16.95 32.33 7.33
CA ASN A 2 -15.62 31.84 7.68
C ASN A 2 -14.65 32.80 6.98
N ASP A 3 -14.31 33.92 7.63
CA ASP A 3 -13.50 34.98 7.02
C ASP A 3 -12.01 34.61 6.86
N SER A 4 -11.65 33.34 7.03
CA SER A 4 -10.27 32.87 6.95
C SER A 4 -10.20 31.43 6.43
N PRO A 5 -10.20 31.20 5.10
CA PRO A 5 -9.98 29.87 4.55
C PRO A 5 -8.60 29.34 4.96
N ILE A 6 -8.55 28.12 5.50
CA ILE A 6 -7.29 27.42 5.83
C ILE A 6 -6.64 26.87 4.55
N ILE A 7 -7.46 26.43 3.58
CA ILE A 7 -7.02 25.82 2.32
C ILE A 7 -7.52 26.66 1.14
N SER A 8 -6.62 27.09 0.25
CA SER A 8 -6.99 27.59 -1.07
C SER A 8 -6.90 26.45 -2.08
N VAL A 9 -8.02 26.11 -2.72
CA VAL A 9 -8.06 25.17 -3.84
C VAL A 9 -7.84 25.97 -5.13
N VAL A 10 -6.84 25.63 -5.92
CA VAL A 10 -6.54 26.33 -7.19
C VAL A 10 -6.92 25.43 -8.36
N LEU A 11 -7.86 25.89 -9.19
CA LEU A 11 -8.45 25.16 -10.31
C LEU A 11 -8.42 26.05 -11.57
N PRO A 12 -7.36 25.96 -12.40
CA PRO A 12 -7.33 26.57 -13.71
C PRO A 12 -8.05 25.69 -14.73
N PHE A 13 -8.67 26.33 -15.72
CA PHE A 13 -9.29 25.65 -16.85
C PHE A 13 -9.13 26.47 -18.13
N LEU A 14 -9.24 25.80 -19.26
CA LEU A 14 -9.32 26.39 -20.59
C LEU A 14 -10.26 25.54 -21.44
N ILE A 15 -11.45 26.06 -21.75
CA ILE A 15 -12.43 25.38 -22.59
C ILE A 15 -12.55 26.15 -23.90
N LYS A 16 -12.01 25.57 -24.97
CA LYS A 16 -12.24 26.09 -26.33
C LYS A 16 -13.50 25.46 -26.92
N ASP A 17 -14.18 26.23 -27.75
CA ASP A 17 -15.23 25.72 -28.63
C ASP A 17 -14.67 24.61 -29.54
N ASN A 18 -15.56 23.75 -30.02
CA ASN A 18 -15.23 22.71 -30.97
C ASN A 18 -14.75 23.32 -32.31
N ASP A 19 -14.13 22.52 -33.18
CA ASP A 19 -13.62 22.99 -34.48
C ASP A 19 -14.73 23.59 -35.39
N ASP A 20 -15.97 23.15 -35.20
CA ASP A 20 -17.18 23.67 -35.86
C ASP A 20 -17.77 24.92 -35.18
N LYS A 21 -17.05 25.50 -34.19
CA LYS A 21 -17.46 26.61 -33.32
C LYS A 21 -18.68 26.31 -32.46
N SER A 22 -19.08 25.05 -32.31
CA SER A 22 -20.11 24.66 -31.36
C SER A 22 -19.56 24.61 -29.93
N LEU A 23 -20.45 24.76 -28.95
CA LEU A 23 -20.09 24.76 -27.54
C LEU A 23 -19.56 23.38 -27.11
N ASN A 24 -18.43 23.35 -26.41
CA ASN A 24 -17.88 22.11 -25.85
C ASN A 24 -18.62 21.69 -24.57
N TYR A 25 -19.83 21.15 -24.73
CA TYR A 25 -20.70 20.72 -23.62
C TYR A 25 -20.04 19.71 -22.68
N GLN A 26 -19.23 18.79 -23.21
CA GLN A 26 -18.56 17.77 -22.40
C GLN A 26 -17.52 18.40 -21.47
N GLY A 27 -16.70 19.32 -21.99
CA GLY A 27 -15.73 20.06 -21.18
C GLY A 27 -16.40 20.89 -20.09
N ILE A 28 -17.50 21.56 -20.43
CA ILE A 28 -18.30 22.35 -19.47
C ILE A 28 -18.89 21.45 -18.37
N ASN A 29 -19.44 20.29 -18.75
CA ASN A 29 -20.02 19.37 -17.78
C ASN A 29 -18.96 18.80 -16.82
N ASN A 30 -17.79 18.44 -17.34
CA ASN A 30 -16.67 17.99 -16.51
C ASN A 30 -16.24 19.07 -15.52
N LEU A 31 -16.12 20.34 -15.97
CA LEU A 31 -15.80 21.47 -15.11
C LEU A 31 -16.84 21.66 -13.99
N ILE A 32 -18.13 21.55 -14.31
CA ILE A 32 -19.21 21.64 -13.31
C ILE A 32 -19.05 20.53 -12.26
N ILE A 33 -18.85 19.28 -12.67
CA ILE A 33 -18.65 18.15 -11.74
C ILE A 33 -17.40 18.38 -10.87
N SER A 34 -16.31 18.88 -11.45
CA SER A 34 -15.07 19.16 -10.72
C SER A 34 -15.29 20.24 -9.64
N ILE A 35 -15.96 21.35 -9.98
CA ILE A 35 -16.30 22.41 -9.02
C ILE A 35 -17.24 21.89 -7.93
N ASP A 36 -18.32 21.20 -8.31
CA ASP A 36 -19.30 20.65 -7.37
C ASP A 36 -18.64 19.65 -6.40
N SER A 37 -17.64 18.87 -6.85
CA SER A 37 -16.87 17.97 -5.98
C SER A 37 -16.02 18.69 -4.91
N ILE A 38 -15.65 19.95 -5.15
CA ILE A 38 -15.02 20.82 -4.15
C ILE A 38 -16.06 21.42 -3.22
N ILE A 39 -17.22 21.86 -3.74
CA ILE A 39 -18.33 22.39 -2.94
C ILE A 39 -18.80 21.35 -1.89
N GLU A 40 -18.85 20.08 -2.29
CA GLU A 40 -19.29 18.95 -1.45
C GLU A 40 -18.26 18.47 -0.41
N GLN A 41 -17.08 19.08 -0.31
CA GLN A 41 -16.06 18.66 0.67
C GLN A 41 -16.61 18.72 2.11
N THR A 42 -16.27 17.72 2.93
CA THR A 42 -16.68 17.65 4.33
C THR A 42 -15.99 18.73 5.17
N PHE A 43 -14.73 19.04 4.88
CA PHE A 43 -14.03 20.20 5.41
C PHE A 43 -14.60 21.49 4.80
N LYS A 44 -14.86 22.52 5.63
CA LYS A 44 -15.61 23.72 5.20
C LYS A 44 -14.79 25.01 5.10
N GLU A 45 -13.61 25.06 5.72
CA GLU A 45 -12.75 26.25 5.75
C GLU A 45 -11.80 26.32 4.54
N TRP A 46 -12.38 26.34 3.35
CA TRP A 46 -11.65 26.47 2.08
C TRP A 46 -12.20 27.61 1.23
N GLU A 47 -11.36 28.09 0.31
CA GLU A 47 -11.75 28.91 -0.84
C GLU A 47 -11.36 28.21 -2.14
N LEU A 48 -12.05 28.51 -3.23
CA LEU A 48 -11.75 28.02 -4.57
C LEU A 48 -11.32 29.21 -5.45
N ILE A 49 -10.09 29.16 -5.94
CA ILE A 49 -9.55 30.07 -6.94
C ILE A 49 -9.76 29.41 -8.32
N LEU A 50 -10.85 29.80 -8.96
CA LEU A 50 -11.26 29.29 -10.27
C LEU A 50 -10.70 30.22 -11.36
N VAL A 51 -9.80 29.72 -12.21
CA VAL A 51 -9.10 30.54 -13.21
C VAL A 51 -9.47 30.11 -14.61
N ASP A 52 -10.17 30.97 -15.34
CA ASP A 52 -10.33 30.84 -16.79
C ASP A 52 -9.09 31.39 -17.49
N ASP A 53 -8.27 30.51 -18.07
CA ASP A 53 -7.05 30.89 -18.78
C ASP A 53 -7.32 31.28 -20.24
N GLY A 54 -8.32 32.14 -20.46
CA GLY A 54 -8.63 32.71 -21.78
C GLY A 54 -9.48 31.80 -22.68
N SER A 55 -10.54 31.20 -22.13
CA SER A 55 -11.56 30.47 -22.91
C SER A 55 -12.33 31.39 -23.87
N ASN A 56 -12.44 32.69 -23.55
CA ASN A 56 -13.10 33.72 -24.37
C ASN A 56 -14.52 33.32 -24.80
N ASN A 57 -15.30 32.76 -23.86
CA ASN A 57 -16.65 32.29 -24.09
C ASN A 57 -17.63 32.93 -23.09
N GLU A 58 -18.38 33.94 -23.54
CA GLU A 58 -19.32 34.70 -22.69
C GLU A 58 -20.44 33.82 -22.12
N ILE A 59 -20.87 32.77 -22.84
CA ILE A 59 -21.92 31.85 -22.37
C ILE A 59 -21.41 31.06 -21.17
N LEU A 60 -20.17 30.58 -21.22
CA LEU A 60 -19.53 29.87 -20.12
C LEU A 60 -19.34 30.77 -18.90
N GLU A 61 -18.86 32.00 -19.10
CA GLU A 61 -18.71 32.99 -18.02
C GLU A 61 -20.04 33.26 -17.32
N GLN A 62 -21.11 33.52 -18.08
CA GLN A 62 -22.45 33.77 -17.53
C GLN A 62 -22.99 32.53 -16.80
N LEU A 63 -22.77 31.33 -17.34
CA LEU A 63 -23.21 30.08 -16.72
C LEU A 63 -22.55 29.88 -15.35
N LEU A 64 -21.23 30.00 -15.28
CA LEU A 64 -20.47 29.81 -14.04
C LEU A 64 -20.82 30.89 -13.01
N SER A 65 -20.85 32.16 -13.43
CA SER A 65 -21.20 33.29 -12.56
C SER A 65 -22.60 33.14 -11.97
N LYS A 66 -23.59 32.72 -12.79
CA LYS A 66 -24.95 32.47 -12.32
C LYS A 66 -25.02 31.29 -11.36
N ARG A 67 -24.45 30.14 -11.75
CA ARG A 67 -24.52 28.87 -10.97
C ARG A 67 -23.90 29.01 -9.59
N TYR A 68 -22.80 29.73 -9.47
CA TYR A 68 -22.01 29.84 -8.23
C TYR A 68 -22.14 31.21 -7.53
N SER A 69 -23.04 32.08 -8.00
CA SER A 69 -23.27 33.45 -7.47
C SER A 69 -23.50 33.53 -5.96
N THR A 70 -24.03 32.47 -5.35
CA THR A 70 -24.35 32.44 -3.91
C THR A 70 -23.22 31.86 -3.05
N ASP A 71 -22.18 31.26 -3.63
CA ASP A 71 -21.07 30.67 -2.90
C ASP A 71 -19.88 31.65 -2.87
N ASN A 72 -19.79 32.43 -1.80
CA ASN A 72 -18.75 33.43 -1.60
C ASN A 72 -17.33 32.84 -1.39
N ARG A 73 -17.20 31.52 -1.29
CA ARG A 73 -15.89 30.84 -1.21
C ARG A 73 -15.22 30.72 -2.58
N ILE A 74 -15.96 30.95 -3.67
CA ILE A 74 -15.47 30.81 -5.04
C ILE A 74 -15.06 32.19 -5.58
N LYS A 75 -13.78 32.35 -5.90
CA LYS A 75 -13.24 33.50 -6.61
C LYS A 75 -13.00 33.14 -8.06
N PHE A 76 -13.73 33.78 -8.96
CA PHE A 76 -13.60 33.56 -10.39
C PHE A 76 -12.70 34.62 -11.03
N ILE A 77 -11.63 34.17 -11.70
CA ILE A 77 -10.61 35.01 -12.33
C ILE A 77 -10.58 34.66 -13.81
N ILE A 78 -10.60 35.69 -14.67
CA ILE A 78 -10.58 35.51 -16.13
C ILE A 78 -9.34 36.19 -16.70
N ASN A 79 -8.50 35.40 -17.35
CA ASN A 79 -7.41 35.93 -18.17
C ASN A 79 -7.97 36.37 -19.54
N LYS A 80 -7.57 37.56 -20.02
CA LYS A 80 -7.98 38.09 -21.34
C LYS A 80 -7.47 37.26 -22.52
N GLU A 81 -6.39 36.53 -22.31
CA GLU A 81 -5.75 35.67 -23.28
C GLU A 81 -5.19 34.45 -22.55
N ASN A 82 -4.94 33.37 -23.30
CA ASN A 82 -4.33 32.17 -22.75
C ASN A 82 -2.86 32.43 -22.41
N LYS A 83 -2.57 32.56 -21.11
CA LYS A 83 -1.23 32.80 -20.58
C LYS A 83 -0.43 31.51 -20.44
N GLY A 84 -1.11 30.37 -20.40
CA GLY A 84 -0.54 29.06 -20.16
C GLY A 84 -0.62 28.66 -18.69
N ILE A 85 -0.68 27.34 -18.47
CA ILE A 85 -0.94 26.73 -17.16
C ILE A 85 0.03 27.20 -16.07
N VAL A 86 1.33 27.32 -16.37
CA VAL A 86 2.34 27.72 -15.39
C VAL A 86 2.11 29.15 -14.91
N LYS A 87 1.94 30.10 -15.84
CA LYS A 87 1.70 31.51 -15.49
C LYS A 87 0.40 31.68 -14.73
N SER A 88 -0.66 30.99 -15.15
CA SER A 88 -1.97 31.02 -14.51
C SER A 88 -1.93 30.44 -13.10
N LEU A 89 -1.23 29.32 -12.88
CA LEU A 89 -1.04 28.74 -11.55
C LEU A 89 -0.22 29.65 -10.63
N ASN A 90 0.90 30.19 -11.12
CA ASN A 90 1.74 31.07 -10.33
C ASN A 90 1.00 32.34 -9.93
N ASP A 91 0.28 32.98 -10.86
CA ASP A 91 -0.53 34.17 -10.58
C ASP A 91 -1.62 33.86 -9.54
N ALA A 92 -2.37 32.77 -9.73
CA ALA A 92 -3.42 32.33 -8.80
C ALA A 92 -2.90 32.14 -7.36
N ILE A 93 -1.77 31.45 -7.21
CA ILE A 93 -1.21 31.11 -5.89
C ILE A 93 -0.59 32.35 -5.22
N LEU A 94 0.18 33.14 -5.97
CA LEU A 94 0.92 34.27 -5.41
C LEU A 94 0.02 35.48 -5.15
N ASN A 95 -0.94 35.75 -6.04
CA ASN A 95 -1.66 37.03 -6.06
C ASN A 95 -3.13 36.94 -5.65
N HIS A 96 -3.77 35.77 -5.73
CA HIS A 96 -5.23 35.66 -5.53
C HIS A 96 -5.67 34.82 -4.32
N CYS A 97 -4.82 33.90 -3.86
CA CYS A 97 -5.07 33.12 -2.64
C CYS A 97 -5.09 34.02 -1.39
N SER A 98 -6.11 33.86 -0.56
CA SER A 98 -6.34 34.60 0.69
C SER A 98 -5.12 34.49 1.61
N PRO A 99 -4.55 35.60 2.13
CA PRO A 99 -3.37 35.59 3.01
C PRO A 99 -3.47 34.67 4.24
N THR A 100 -4.69 34.33 4.67
CA THR A 100 -4.96 33.45 5.82
C THR A 100 -4.79 31.97 5.50
N SER A 101 -4.76 31.58 4.22
CA SER A 101 -4.62 30.19 3.80
C SER A 101 -3.21 29.67 4.03
N LYS A 102 -3.14 28.59 4.82
CA LYS A 102 -1.90 27.91 5.20
C LYS A 102 -1.50 26.84 4.19
N TYR A 103 -2.47 26.32 3.42
CA TYR A 103 -2.25 25.26 2.46
C TYR A 103 -2.86 25.60 1.10
N ILE A 104 -2.24 25.11 0.05
CA ILE A 104 -2.71 25.20 -1.33
C ILE A 104 -2.99 23.78 -1.81
N ALA A 105 -4.22 23.52 -2.25
CA ALA A 105 -4.62 22.26 -2.87
C ALA A 105 -4.78 22.46 -4.38
N ARG A 106 -4.23 21.55 -5.19
CA ARG A 106 -4.43 21.56 -6.64
C ARG A 106 -5.67 20.77 -7.03
N MET A 107 -6.32 21.21 -8.11
CA MET A 107 -7.45 20.52 -8.73
C MET A 107 -7.43 20.76 -10.24
N ASP A 108 -7.65 19.71 -11.02
CA ASP A 108 -7.83 19.83 -12.47
C ASP A 108 -9.32 19.96 -12.81
N SER A 109 -9.59 20.61 -13.94
CA SER A 109 -10.94 21.00 -14.36
C SER A 109 -11.82 19.86 -14.84
N ASP A 110 -11.32 18.64 -14.88
CA ASP A 110 -12.07 17.47 -15.31
C ASP A 110 -12.02 16.29 -14.33
N ASP A 111 -11.31 16.42 -13.21
CA ASP A 111 -11.23 15.39 -12.17
C ASP A 111 -12.35 15.52 -11.15
N ILE A 112 -12.52 14.50 -10.30
CA ILE A 112 -13.51 14.52 -9.21
C ILE A 112 -12.76 14.34 -7.89
N SER A 113 -12.93 15.27 -6.96
CA SER A 113 -12.36 15.12 -5.60
C SER A 113 -13.29 14.27 -4.74
N HIS A 114 -12.73 13.31 -4.00
CA HIS A 114 -13.50 12.57 -3.00
C HIS A 114 -13.99 13.53 -1.91
N PRO A 115 -15.23 13.40 -1.37
CA PRO A 115 -15.78 14.35 -0.40
C PRO A 115 -14.93 14.58 0.85
N THR A 116 -14.08 13.63 1.23
CA THR A 116 -13.20 13.74 2.41
C THR A 116 -11.76 14.15 2.08
N ARG A 117 -11.42 14.41 0.81
CA ARG A 117 -10.04 14.64 0.36
C ARG A 117 -9.36 15.73 1.20
N LEU A 118 -9.94 16.93 1.28
CA LEU A 118 -9.34 18.04 1.99
C LEU A 118 -9.19 17.75 3.49
N GLN A 119 -10.19 17.11 4.10
CA GLN A 119 -10.16 16.72 5.52
C GLN A 119 -9.05 15.71 5.80
N SER A 120 -8.97 14.64 5.01
CA SER A 120 -7.97 13.57 5.17
C SER A 120 -6.54 14.10 4.95
N GLN A 121 -6.34 14.95 3.93
CA GLN A 121 -5.02 15.54 3.69
C GLN A 121 -4.61 16.55 4.76
N LEU A 122 -5.53 17.39 5.24
CA LEU A 122 -5.26 18.33 6.33
C LEU A 122 -4.90 17.58 7.61
N LYS A 123 -5.69 16.56 7.99
CA LYS A 123 -5.42 15.74 9.17
C LYS A 123 -4.03 15.09 9.10
N TYR A 124 -3.68 14.52 7.95
CA TYR A 124 -2.36 13.90 7.76
C TYR A 124 -1.21 14.91 7.92
N LEU A 125 -1.33 16.12 7.35
CA LEU A 125 -0.34 17.19 7.48
C LEU A 125 -0.22 17.69 8.93
N GLN A 126 -1.32 17.75 9.68
CA GLN A 126 -1.31 18.13 11.09
C GLN A 126 -0.66 17.06 11.97
N SER A 127 -0.87 15.77 11.68
CA SER A 127 -0.20 14.67 12.37
C SER A 127 1.26 14.47 11.94
N ASN A 128 1.69 15.08 10.83
CA ASN A 128 3.05 14.98 10.28
C ASN A 128 3.57 16.37 9.89
N GLU A 129 3.79 17.24 10.87
CA GLU A 129 4.16 18.65 10.63
C GLU A 129 5.44 18.83 9.79
N THR A 130 6.32 17.83 9.74
CA THR A 130 7.54 17.86 8.94
C THR A 130 7.28 17.78 7.43
N ILE A 131 6.10 17.36 6.99
CA ILE A 131 5.74 17.19 5.58
C ILE A 131 5.29 18.53 4.98
N ASP A 132 5.82 18.86 3.81
CA ASP A 132 5.59 20.13 3.13
C ASP A 132 4.69 20.01 1.90
N ILE A 133 4.79 18.88 1.18
CA ILE A 133 4.01 18.54 -0.01
C ILE A 133 3.45 17.13 0.14
N LEU A 134 2.14 16.97 -0.10
CA LEU A 134 1.43 15.72 0.12
C LEU A 134 0.51 15.39 -1.07
N GLY A 135 0.77 14.26 -1.72
CA GLY A 135 -0.16 13.64 -2.67
C GLY A 135 -1.12 12.65 -2.01
N CYS A 136 -2.06 12.12 -2.78
CA CYS A 136 -3.00 11.11 -2.30
C CYS A 136 -3.28 10.01 -3.33
N PRO A 137 -3.81 8.83 -2.90
CA PRO A 137 -4.17 7.76 -3.82
C PRO A 137 -5.28 8.18 -4.77
N ILE A 138 -5.20 7.68 -6.00
CA ILE A 138 -6.13 8.02 -7.07
C ILE A 138 -6.86 6.79 -7.60
N LYS A 139 -8.03 6.99 -8.21
CA LYS A 139 -8.70 5.98 -9.06
C LYS A 139 -8.81 6.56 -10.46
N MET A 140 -8.07 5.99 -11.40
CA MET A 140 -8.10 6.38 -12.81
C MET A 140 -9.32 5.78 -13.50
N PHE A 141 -10.12 6.62 -14.15
CA PHE A 141 -11.31 6.19 -14.89
C PHE A 141 -11.35 6.77 -16.31
N ASN A 142 -12.05 6.10 -17.22
CA ASN A 142 -12.22 6.55 -18.61
C ASN A 142 -13.65 7.06 -18.82
N ASN A 143 -13.78 8.26 -19.39
CA ASN A 143 -15.07 8.88 -19.64
C ASN A 143 -16.00 8.06 -20.54
N ASN A 144 -15.47 7.42 -21.58
CA ASN A 144 -16.26 6.63 -22.53
C ASN A 144 -16.90 5.42 -21.84
N LYS A 145 -16.13 4.74 -20.98
CA LYS A 145 -16.63 3.59 -20.21
C LYS A 145 -17.65 4.03 -19.16
N LEU A 146 -17.44 5.19 -18.53
CA LEU A 146 -18.39 5.76 -17.59
C LEU A 146 -19.75 6.04 -18.27
N ILE A 147 -19.73 6.65 -19.47
CA ILE A 147 -20.96 6.90 -20.26
C ILE A 147 -21.65 5.59 -20.64
N GLU A 148 -20.90 4.57 -21.06
CA GLU A 148 -21.45 3.23 -21.37
C GLU A 148 -22.20 2.64 -20.17
N ILE A 149 -21.62 2.72 -18.96
CA ILE A 149 -22.24 2.24 -17.73
C ILE A 149 -23.51 3.03 -17.38
N LEU A 150 -23.46 4.36 -17.52
CA LEU A 150 -24.61 5.23 -17.25
C LEU A 150 -25.78 4.91 -18.20
N ASN A 151 -25.50 4.71 -19.48
CA ASN A 151 -26.52 4.35 -20.48
C ASN A 151 -27.13 2.96 -20.20
N ASN A 152 -26.31 1.97 -19.81
CA ASN A 152 -26.78 0.61 -19.53
C ASN A 152 -27.68 0.55 -18.28
N ASN A 153 -27.47 1.43 -17.31
CA ASN A 153 -28.25 1.44 -16.07
C ASN A 153 -29.65 2.08 -16.21
N ASN A 154 -30.11 2.47 -17.43
CA ASN A 154 -31.40 3.16 -17.67
C ASN A 154 -31.66 4.34 -16.70
N ASN A 155 -30.58 4.95 -16.22
CA ASN A 155 -30.65 5.96 -15.19
C ASN A 155 -30.95 7.31 -15.83
N ASN A 156 -32.03 7.96 -15.39
CA ASN A 156 -32.48 9.28 -15.84
C ASN A 156 -31.32 10.28 -15.98
N ASN A 157 -31.44 11.21 -16.93
CA ASN A 157 -30.50 12.32 -17.20
C ASN A 157 -30.03 13.12 -15.96
N ASN A 158 -30.70 12.98 -14.81
CA ASN A 158 -30.34 13.63 -13.55
C ASN A 158 -29.08 13.06 -12.86
N ILE A 159 -28.68 11.80 -13.14
CA ILE A 159 -27.48 11.20 -12.50
C ILE A 159 -26.18 11.85 -13.00
N ASN A 160 -26.18 12.40 -14.21
CA ASN A 160 -24.98 12.93 -14.86
C ASN A 160 -24.26 14.02 -14.05
N ASN A 161 -24.93 14.66 -13.09
CA ASN A 161 -24.39 15.76 -12.28
C ASN A 161 -24.31 15.46 -10.77
N ASN A 162 -24.68 14.25 -10.32
CA ASN A 162 -24.57 13.90 -8.90
C ASN A 162 -23.20 13.29 -8.60
N VAL A 163 -22.32 14.07 -7.96
CA VAL A 163 -20.95 13.69 -7.64
C VAL A 163 -20.88 12.37 -6.85
N LYS A 164 -21.77 12.16 -5.87
CA LYS A 164 -21.78 10.94 -5.03
C LYS A 164 -22.13 9.70 -5.82
N GLU A 165 -23.11 9.79 -6.71
CA GLU A 165 -23.52 8.66 -7.57
C GLU A 165 -22.41 8.30 -8.56
N LEU A 166 -21.78 9.31 -9.20
CA LEU A 166 -20.65 9.10 -10.08
C LEU A 166 -19.48 8.39 -9.37
N ILE A 167 -19.15 8.83 -8.15
CA ILE A 167 -18.12 8.21 -7.32
C ILE A 167 -18.44 6.74 -7.02
N ASN A 168 -19.68 6.44 -6.66
CA ASN A 168 -20.11 5.06 -6.39
C ASN A 168 -19.96 4.16 -7.63
N ILE A 169 -20.35 4.67 -8.81
CA ILE A 169 -20.18 3.93 -10.08
C ILE A 169 -18.69 3.70 -10.36
N ILE A 170 -17.84 4.74 -10.24
CA ILE A 170 -16.41 4.64 -10.52
C ILE A 170 -15.70 3.67 -9.56
N ASN A 171 -16.09 3.64 -8.29
CA ASN A 171 -15.50 2.73 -7.31
C ASN A 171 -15.84 1.27 -7.58
N ASN A 172 -17.07 0.99 -8.04
CA ASN A 172 -17.54 -0.37 -8.30
C ASN A 172 -17.07 -0.94 -9.65
N GLU A 173 -16.52 -0.11 -10.54
CA GLU A 173 -16.00 -0.56 -11.84
C GLU A 173 -14.58 -1.14 -11.70
N GLU A 174 -14.45 -2.44 -11.97
CA GLU A 174 -13.18 -3.18 -11.84
C GLU A 174 -12.14 -2.75 -12.90
N SER A 175 -12.58 -2.34 -14.09
CA SER A 175 -11.67 -1.91 -15.17
C SER A 175 -10.95 -0.59 -14.86
N PHE A 176 -11.46 0.20 -13.91
CA PHE A 176 -10.84 1.43 -13.45
C PHE A 176 -9.73 1.17 -12.43
N LYS A 177 -8.57 1.78 -12.64
CA LYS A 177 -7.35 1.42 -11.93
C LYS A 177 -7.15 2.28 -10.69
N PHE A 178 -7.10 1.65 -9.53
CA PHE A 178 -6.60 2.30 -8.31
C PHE A 178 -5.08 2.39 -8.35
N ILE A 179 -4.53 3.56 -8.04
CA ILE A 179 -3.09 3.83 -8.02
C ILE A 179 -2.73 4.52 -6.71
N GLN A 180 -1.75 3.95 -6.04
CA GLN A 180 -1.17 4.50 -4.82
C GLN A 180 0.33 4.60 -5.04
N HIS A 181 0.84 5.83 -4.96
CA HIS A 181 2.26 6.11 -5.12
C HIS A 181 3.01 5.94 -3.79
N PRO A 182 4.34 5.76 -3.84
CA PRO A 182 5.14 5.56 -2.64
C PRO A 182 5.08 6.75 -1.66
N ASP A 183 5.15 6.46 -0.36
CA ASP A 183 5.24 7.45 0.70
C ASP A 183 6.67 7.96 0.90
N LYS A 184 6.85 8.85 1.89
CA LYS A 184 8.12 9.50 2.25
C LYS A 184 9.32 8.56 2.40
N ASP A 185 9.10 7.28 2.72
CA ASP A 185 10.19 6.33 2.99
C ASP A 185 11.01 6.00 1.73
N ILE A 186 10.39 6.00 0.55
CA ILE A 186 11.08 5.70 -0.72
C ILE A 186 10.74 6.69 -1.85
N LEU A 187 10.01 7.78 -1.55
CA LEU A 187 9.57 8.75 -2.55
C LEU A 187 10.75 9.38 -3.29
N MET A 188 11.80 9.82 -2.58
CA MET A 188 12.94 10.48 -3.25
C MET A 188 13.67 9.54 -4.20
N TRP A 189 13.92 8.30 -3.76
CA TRP A 189 14.46 7.25 -4.61
C TRP A 189 13.59 7.07 -5.86
N SER A 190 12.27 6.93 -5.67
CA SER A 190 11.31 6.65 -6.74
C SER A 190 11.18 7.80 -7.74
N MET A 191 11.30 9.06 -7.27
CA MET A 191 11.19 10.27 -8.07
C MET A 191 12.25 10.36 -9.18
N PHE A 192 13.40 9.69 -9.06
CA PHE A 192 14.42 9.68 -10.13
C PHE A 192 14.11 8.74 -11.29
N PHE A 193 13.11 7.88 -11.15
CA PHE A 193 12.68 6.99 -12.21
C PHE A 193 11.36 7.47 -12.79
N ASN A 194 10.36 7.75 -11.96
CA ASN A 194 9.05 8.21 -12.43
C ASN A 194 8.52 9.33 -11.53
N CYS A 195 7.71 10.23 -12.08
CA CYS A 195 6.94 11.15 -11.24
C CYS A 195 6.00 10.35 -10.35
N CYS A 196 6.18 10.47 -9.03
CA CYS A 196 5.41 9.76 -8.01
C CYS A 196 4.41 10.67 -7.30
N ILE A 197 4.17 11.87 -7.82
CA ILE A 197 3.24 12.84 -7.27
C ILE A 197 2.30 13.29 -8.39
N VAL A 198 1.03 12.93 -8.26
CA VAL A 198 0.00 13.29 -9.23
C VAL A 198 -0.43 14.74 -8.98
N HIS A 199 -0.21 15.64 -9.94
CA HIS A 199 -0.42 17.09 -9.77
C HIS A 199 -1.81 17.49 -9.23
N PRO A 200 -2.95 17.02 -9.79
CA PRO A 200 -4.26 17.38 -9.24
C PRO A 200 -4.54 16.75 -7.87
N SER A 201 -3.72 15.82 -7.38
CA SER A 201 -3.89 15.19 -6.07
C SER A 201 -3.23 15.98 -4.93
N VAL A 202 -2.35 16.94 -5.24
CA VAL A 202 -1.48 17.52 -4.20
C VAL A 202 -2.17 18.54 -3.31
N ILE A 203 -1.72 18.59 -2.06
CA ILE A 203 -1.82 19.74 -1.17
C ILE A 203 -0.41 20.07 -0.65
N PHE A 204 -0.08 21.34 -0.49
CA PHE A 204 1.22 21.74 0.06
C PHE A 204 1.10 22.99 0.93
N LYS A 205 2.06 23.18 1.84
CA LYS A 205 2.14 24.39 2.67
C LYS A 205 2.32 25.61 1.77
N ARG A 206 1.51 26.64 1.94
CA ARG A 206 1.64 27.87 1.14
C ARG A 206 3.01 28.52 1.33
N SER A 207 3.58 28.45 2.54
CA SER A 207 4.87 29.05 2.88
C SER A 207 6.05 28.56 2.04
N ILE A 208 5.94 27.40 1.38
CA ILE A 208 7.01 26.91 0.50
C ILE A 208 6.97 27.55 -0.90
N PHE A 209 5.85 28.18 -1.28
CA PHE A 209 5.62 28.72 -2.60
C PHE A 209 5.93 30.22 -2.62
N THR A 210 7.01 30.60 -3.30
CA THR A 210 7.47 31.99 -3.42
C THR A 210 7.81 32.34 -4.85
N ILE A 211 8.08 33.61 -5.15
CA ILE A 211 8.51 34.05 -6.48
C ILE A 211 9.79 33.30 -6.93
N GLU A 212 10.69 32.98 -5.99
CA GLU A 212 11.94 32.24 -6.23
C GLU A 212 11.75 30.71 -6.25
N HIS A 213 10.59 30.23 -5.78
CA HIS A 213 10.25 28.80 -5.67
C HIS A 213 8.79 28.54 -6.05
N CYS A 214 8.51 28.69 -7.34
CA CYS A 214 7.21 28.44 -7.97
C CYS A 214 7.34 27.49 -9.18
N TYR A 215 6.26 27.27 -9.92
CA TYR A 215 6.31 26.49 -11.17
C TYR A 215 7.12 27.23 -12.24
N GLU A 216 7.91 26.51 -13.03
CA GLU A 216 8.78 27.10 -14.04
C GLU A 216 8.46 26.57 -15.43
N GLU A 217 8.30 27.48 -16.40
CA GLU A 217 8.39 27.14 -17.82
C GLU A 217 9.87 27.01 -18.18
N ASN A 218 10.34 25.79 -18.35
CA ASN A 218 11.75 25.53 -18.62
C ASN A 218 11.94 24.95 -20.03
N ASN A 219 12.60 25.70 -20.90
CA ASN A 219 12.90 25.26 -22.28
C ASN A 219 13.82 24.03 -22.33
N GLN A 220 14.63 23.78 -21.30
CA GLN A 220 15.46 22.58 -21.16
C GLN A 220 14.61 21.34 -20.81
N PHE A 221 13.47 21.55 -20.13
CA PHE A 221 12.61 20.50 -19.58
C PHE A 221 11.13 20.77 -19.91
N PRO A 222 10.74 20.79 -21.19
CA PRO A 222 9.37 21.15 -21.57
C PRO A 222 8.35 20.10 -21.09
N PHE A 223 7.14 20.58 -20.78
CA PHE A 223 5.93 19.80 -20.44
C PHE A 223 6.01 18.94 -19.17
N ILE A 224 6.92 19.25 -18.25
CA ILE A 224 7.09 18.55 -16.96
C ILE A 224 7.19 19.53 -15.78
N GLU A 225 6.52 20.67 -15.88
CA GLU A 225 6.56 21.77 -14.90
C GLU A 225 6.24 21.33 -13.46
N ASP A 226 5.33 20.37 -13.30
CA ASP A 226 4.93 19.78 -12.04
C ASP A 226 6.05 18.89 -11.47
N TYR A 227 6.55 17.93 -12.26
CA TYR A 227 7.65 17.06 -11.89
C TYR A 227 8.92 17.84 -11.58
N LEU A 228 9.22 18.88 -12.36
CA LEU A 228 10.33 19.79 -12.14
C LEU A 228 10.21 20.51 -10.80
N PHE A 229 9.01 21.02 -10.48
CA PHE A 229 8.76 21.66 -9.18
C PHE A 229 8.95 20.69 -8.01
N TRP A 230 8.53 19.43 -8.14
CA TRP A 230 8.76 18.39 -7.13
C TRP A 230 10.24 18.07 -6.94
N LEU A 231 10.99 17.86 -8.02
CA LEU A 231 12.44 17.62 -7.95
C LEU A 231 13.19 18.81 -7.35
N LYS A 232 12.87 20.03 -7.79
CA LYS A 232 13.46 21.26 -7.23
C LYS A 232 13.18 21.37 -5.74
N SER A 233 11.94 21.13 -5.32
CA SER A 233 11.51 21.16 -3.91
C SER A 233 12.28 20.15 -3.05
N LEU A 234 12.38 18.91 -3.53
CA LEU A 234 13.04 17.83 -2.81
C LEU A 234 14.56 18.03 -2.73
N ILE A 235 15.19 18.43 -3.84
CA ILE A 235 16.65 18.43 -3.97
C ILE A 235 17.27 19.77 -3.61
N MET A 236 16.68 20.89 -4.03
CA MET A 236 17.26 22.21 -3.78
C MET A 236 16.83 22.79 -2.44
N LYS A 237 15.58 22.57 -2.04
CA LYS A 237 15.03 23.09 -0.79
C LYS A 237 15.03 22.08 0.36
N GLY A 238 15.22 20.79 0.06
CA GLY A 238 15.22 19.73 1.08
C GLY A 238 13.85 19.53 1.72
N LEU A 239 12.78 19.89 1.01
CA LEU A 239 11.41 19.77 1.52
C LEU A 239 11.00 18.30 1.63
N ASN A 240 10.19 17.98 2.63
CA ASN A 240 9.66 16.63 2.80
C ASN A 240 8.39 16.46 1.97
N ILE A 241 8.42 15.46 1.09
CA ILE A 241 7.31 15.12 0.20
C ILE A 241 6.82 13.71 0.56
N SER A 242 5.51 13.49 0.58
CA SER A 242 4.91 12.17 0.83
C SER A 242 3.66 11.95 -0.01
N ASN A 243 3.17 10.72 -0.03
CA ASN A 243 1.81 10.37 -0.46
C ASN A 243 1.07 9.71 0.70
N ILE A 244 -0.18 10.10 0.94
CA ILE A 244 -1.04 9.38 1.89
C ILE A 244 -1.16 7.92 1.46
N GLN A 245 -1.03 7.01 2.42
CA GLN A 245 -1.29 5.60 2.20
C GLN A 245 -2.73 5.30 2.66
N SER A 246 -3.63 5.05 1.72
CA SER A 246 -5.05 4.77 2.01
C SER A 246 -5.55 3.66 1.08
N SER A 247 -6.49 2.85 1.57
CA SER A 247 -7.21 1.85 0.77
C SER A 247 -8.30 2.46 -0.13
N THR A 248 -8.62 3.74 0.07
CA THR A 248 -9.63 4.47 -0.70
C THR A 248 -8.99 5.58 -1.53
N PRO A 249 -9.45 5.80 -2.77
CA PRO A 249 -9.01 6.93 -3.57
C PRO A 249 -9.55 8.23 -2.98
N LEU A 250 -8.70 9.26 -2.96
CA LEU A 250 -9.08 10.62 -2.57
C LEU A 250 -9.25 11.55 -3.78
N LEU A 251 -8.83 11.09 -4.97
CA LEU A 251 -9.05 11.76 -6.24
C LEU A 251 -9.44 10.73 -7.32
N TYR A 252 -10.42 11.07 -8.14
CA TYR A 252 -10.78 10.30 -9.32
C TYR A 252 -10.22 11.03 -10.54
N LEU A 253 -9.16 10.45 -11.11
CA LEU A 253 -8.38 11.03 -12.21
C LEU A 253 -8.99 10.60 -13.56
N ARG A 254 -9.43 11.56 -14.39
CA ARG A 254 -10.03 11.26 -15.69
C ARG A 254 -8.96 11.00 -16.74
N LYS A 255 -9.04 9.85 -17.40
CA LYS A 255 -8.16 9.50 -18.52
C LYS A 255 -8.85 9.79 -19.85
N HIS A 256 -8.23 10.62 -20.68
CA HIS A 256 -8.68 10.90 -22.05
C HIS A 256 -7.48 11.19 -22.98
N ASN A 257 -7.66 10.95 -24.29
CA ASN A 257 -6.58 11.09 -25.29
C ASN A 257 -6.15 12.54 -25.55
N ASN A 258 -6.95 13.52 -25.12
CA ASN A 258 -6.68 14.94 -25.35
C ASN A 258 -5.80 15.59 -24.26
N SER A 259 -5.45 14.86 -23.19
CA SER A 259 -4.61 15.39 -22.12
C SER A 259 -3.22 15.78 -22.64
N ILE A 260 -2.63 16.82 -22.06
CA ILE A 260 -1.31 17.33 -22.46
C ILE A 260 -0.26 16.21 -22.37
N SER A 261 -0.34 15.39 -21.31
CA SER A 261 0.54 14.23 -21.10
C SER A 261 0.46 13.18 -22.19
N PHE A 262 -0.72 12.99 -22.79
CA PHE A 262 -0.86 12.06 -23.90
C PHE A 262 -0.30 12.66 -25.21
N LYS A 263 -0.57 13.94 -25.47
CA LYS A 263 -0.13 14.63 -26.70
C LYS A 263 1.40 14.78 -26.79
N ASN A 264 2.09 14.95 -25.67
CA ASN A 264 3.53 15.23 -25.62
C ASN A 264 4.35 14.08 -25.00
N ILE A 265 3.84 12.84 -25.00
CA ILE A 265 4.41 11.73 -24.23
C ILE A 265 5.90 11.47 -24.49
N GLU A 266 6.36 11.60 -25.73
CA GLU A 266 7.77 11.37 -26.09
C GLU A 266 8.67 12.48 -25.54
N LYS A 267 8.27 13.75 -25.73
CA LYS A 267 8.98 14.90 -25.16
C LYS A 267 8.98 14.88 -23.63
N GLN A 268 7.86 14.48 -23.01
CA GLN A 268 7.79 14.36 -21.54
C GLN A 268 8.75 13.30 -21.01
N LYS A 269 8.79 12.11 -21.62
CA LYS A 269 9.77 11.07 -21.24
C LYS A 269 11.20 11.58 -21.35
N ASP A 270 11.51 12.29 -22.44
CA ASP A 270 12.84 12.86 -22.64
C ASP A 270 13.17 13.91 -21.57
N SER A 271 12.27 14.86 -21.33
CA SER A 271 12.40 15.89 -20.31
C SER A 271 12.53 15.31 -18.91
N THR A 272 11.72 14.29 -18.56
CA THR A 272 11.79 13.59 -17.26
C THR A 272 13.18 13.01 -17.06
N ALA A 273 13.70 12.26 -18.04
CA ALA A 273 15.04 11.68 -17.94
C ALA A 273 16.13 12.75 -17.80
N ASN A 274 16.08 13.81 -18.61
CA ASN A 274 17.03 14.92 -18.55
C ASN A 274 17.00 15.63 -17.19
N ALA A 275 15.80 15.86 -16.64
CA ALA A 275 15.63 16.46 -15.31
C ALA A 275 16.19 15.56 -14.21
N SER A 276 15.88 14.25 -14.24
CA SER A 276 16.45 13.30 -13.28
C SER A 276 17.98 13.32 -13.31
N CYS A 277 18.60 13.27 -14.49
CA CYS A 277 20.05 13.38 -14.64
C CYS A 277 20.60 14.69 -14.06
N TYR A 278 19.96 15.81 -14.36
CA TYR A 278 20.37 17.13 -13.89
C TYR A 278 20.39 17.20 -12.34
N TYR A 279 19.30 16.78 -11.68
CA TYR A 279 19.23 16.83 -10.22
C TYR A 279 20.09 15.76 -9.53
N LEU A 280 20.29 14.59 -10.15
CA LEU A 280 21.26 13.60 -9.65
C LEU A 280 22.69 14.14 -9.68
N ASN A 281 23.08 14.84 -10.74
CA ASN A 281 24.39 15.48 -10.83
C ASN A 281 24.60 16.55 -9.73
N ILE A 282 23.54 17.28 -9.37
CA ILE A 282 23.59 18.20 -8.22
C ILE A 282 23.85 17.43 -6.93
N LEU A 283 23.14 16.32 -6.68
CA LEU A 283 23.37 15.49 -5.50
C LEU A 283 24.78 14.88 -5.47
N PHE A 284 25.28 14.40 -6.60
CA PHE A 284 26.63 13.81 -6.66
C PHE A 284 27.69 14.84 -6.29
N LYS A 285 27.61 16.04 -6.86
CA LYS A 285 28.51 17.14 -6.51
C LYS A 285 28.37 17.54 -5.05
N ARG A 286 27.13 17.72 -4.56
CA ARG A 286 26.85 18.09 -3.17
C ARG A 286 27.47 17.11 -2.16
N PHE A 287 27.46 15.82 -2.47
CA PHE A 287 27.91 14.77 -1.56
C PHE A 287 29.26 14.16 -1.91
N ASN A 288 30.04 14.79 -2.80
CA ASN A 288 31.33 14.31 -3.29
C ASN A 288 31.27 12.83 -3.71
N ILE A 289 30.25 12.47 -4.48
CA ILE A 289 30.08 11.13 -5.04
C ILE A 289 30.74 11.13 -6.41
N ASP A 290 31.82 10.35 -6.52
CA ASP A 290 32.51 10.13 -7.77
C ASP A 290 31.56 9.45 -8.78
N SER A 291 31.36 10.13 -9.91
CA SER A 291 30.57 9.65 -11.05
C SER A 291 31.39 9.63 -12.35
N GLU A 292 32.72 9.82 -12.28
CA GLU A 292 33.62 9.85 -13.44
C GLU A 292 33.57 8.55 -14.24
N ILE A 293 33.45 7.41 -13.56
CA ILE A 293 33.31 6.08 -14.18
C ILE A 293 32.12 6.03 -15.17
N ILE A 294 31.08 6.83 -14.93
CA ILE A 294 29.89 6.90 -15.80
C ILE A 294 30.09 7.94 -16.90
N GLN A 295 30.76 9.05 -16.60
CA GLN A 295 31.07 10.09 -17.58
C GLN A 295 32.02 9.61 -18.68
N ASN A 296 32.93 8.69 -18.38
CA ASN A 296 33.86 8.08 -19.34
C ASN A 296 33.23 6.95 -20.16
N SER A 297 31.96 6.62 -19.96
CA SER A 297 31.28 5.56 -20.73
C SER A 297 30.80 6.07 -22.08
N SER A 298 30.66 5.18 -23.07
CA SER A 298 30.02 5.51 -24.36
C SER A 298 28.52 5.76 -24.24
N LEU A 299 27.92 5.46 -23.08
CA LEU A 299 26.50 5.62 -22.78
C LEU A 299 26.28 6.92 -22.01
N SER A 300 25.31 7.70 -22.46
CA SER A 300 24.85 8.86 -21.71
C SER A 300 24.11 8.43 -20.44
N MET A 301 24.24 9.25 -19.39
CA MET A 301 23.45 9.10 -18.15
C MET A 301 21.93 9.06 -18.43
N LYS A 302 21.51 9.77 -19.47
CA LYS A 302 20.14 9.82 -19.96
C LYS A 302 19.65 8.47 -20.45
N GLU A 303 20.44 7.76 -21.25
CA GLU A 303 20.10 6.41 -21.74
C GLU A 303 19.92 5.43 -20.57
N ILE A 304 20.73 5.55 -19.51
CA ILE A 304 20.59 4.73 -18.30
C ILE A 304 19.29 5.05 -17.55
N ILE A 305 18.94 6.32 -17.37
CA ILE A 305 17.66 6.70 -16.73
C ILE A 305 16.47 6.23 -17.56
N GLN A 306 16.51 6.44 -18.87
CA GLN A 306 15.46 5.98 -19.78
C GLN A 306 15.30 4.45 -19.71
N PHE A 307 16.41 3.72 -19.56
CA PHE A 307 16.37 2.28 -19.35
C PHE A 307 15.62 1.89 -18.07
N PHE A 308 15.80 2.62 -16.97
CA PHE A 308 15.05 2.39 -15.73
C PHE A 308 13.56 2.76 -15.80
N GLN A 309 13.21 3.68 -16.69
CA GLN A 309 11.84 4.14 -16.95
C GLN A 309 11.01 3.16 -17.80
N LEU A 310 11.66 2.18 -18.43
CA LEU A 310 10.96 1.19 -19.25
C LEU A 310 10.13 0.26 -18.37
N SER A 311 8.90 0.00 -18.83
CA SER A 311 8.09 -1.06 -18.24
C SER A 311 8.69 -2.44 -18.57
N PRO A 312 8.44 -3.49 -17.76
CA PRO A 312 8.86 -4.86 -18.08
C PRO A 312 8.40 -5.32 -19.48
N SER A 313 7.20 -4.90 -19.90
CA SER A 313 6.68 -5.20 -21.24
C SER A 313 7.46 -4.52 -22.36
N SER A 314 7.97 -3.31 -22.12
CA SER A 314 8.81 -2.57 -23.07
C SER A 314 10.20 -3.19 -23.16
N LEU A 315 10.79 -3.58 -22.03
CA LEU A 315 12.11 -4.24 -21.97
C LEU A 315 12.12 -5.55 -22.78
N SER A 316 11.05 -6.34 -22.72
CA SER A 316 10.93 -7.58 -23.49
C SER A 316 10.93 -7.40 -25.02
N LYS A 317 10.68 -6.18 -25.51
CA LYS A 317 10.65 -5.86 -26.95
C LYS A 317 11.97 -5.32 -27.48
N ILE A 318 12.90 -4.97 -26.60
CA ILE A 318 14.21 -4.43 -27.00
C ILE A 318 15.12 -5.61 -27.28
N ASN A 319 15.44 -5.82 -28.56
CA ASN A 319 16.46 -6.78 -28.96
C ASN A 319 17.85 -6.17 -28.70
N ASN A 320 18.80 -6.99 -28.25
CA ASN A 320 20.23 -6.66 -28.14
C ASN A 320 20.57 -5.49 -27.18
N ILE A 321 20.04 -5.51 -25.96
CA ILE A 321 20.52 -4.61 -24.90
C ILE A 321 21.97 -4.95 -24.58
N SER A 322 22.91 -4.01 -24.69
CA SER A 322 24.34 -4.29 -24.44
C SER A 322 24.61 -4.72 -22.98
N ILE A 323 25.58 -5.62 -22.79
CA ILE A 323 26.00 -6.04 -21.44
C ILE A 323 26.59 -4.87 -20.65
N GLU A 324 27.26 -3.94 -21.33
CA GLU A 324 27.79 -2.70 -20.75
C GLU A 324 26.69 -1.86 -20.11
N LEU A 325 25.50 -1.75 -20.75
CA LEU A 325 24.38 -1.00 -20.19
C LEU A 325 23.97 -1.55 -18.82
N PHE A 326 23.93 -2.87 -18.64
CA PHE A 326 23.62 -3.48 -17.34
C PHE A 326 24.68 -3.16 -16.29
N GLU A 327 25.97 -3.20 -16.64
CA GLU A 327 27.06 -2.85 -15.72
C GLU A 327 26.99 -1.39 -15.26
N PHE A 328 26.78 -0.46 -16.21
CA PHE A 328 26.65 0.97 -15.90
C PHE A 328 25.36 1.29 -15.15
N ALA A 329 24.24 0.67 -15.52
CA ALA A 329 22.99 0.77 -14.80
C ALA A 329 23.13 0.32 -13.34
N PHE A 330 23.79 -0.81 -13.09
CA PHE A 330 24.01 -1.30 -11.73
C PHE A 330 24.81 -0.30 -10.90
N LYS A 331 25.94 0.18 -11.43
CA LYS A 331 26.77 1.20 -10.79
C LYS A 331 25.97 2.48 -10.53
N TYR A 332 25.14 2.89 -11.47
CA TYR A 332 24.35 4.11 -11.33
C TYR A 332 23.29 3.98 -10.23
N LEU A 333 22.64 2.83 -10.09
CA LEU A 333 21.75 2.56 -8.94
C LEU A 333 22.49 2.70 -7.60
N GLU A 334 23.75 2.24 -7.49
CA GLU A 334 24.56 2.41 -6.28
C GLU A 334 24.84 3.89 -5.98
N LEU A 335 25.12 4.70 -7.01
CA LEU A 335 25.33 6.14 -6.84
C LEU A 335 24.04 6.85 -6.41
N ILE A 336 22.91 6.53 -7.05
CA ILE A 336 21.59 7.09 -6.69
C ILE A 336 21.25 6.72 -5.24
N GLU A 337 21.42 5.46 -4.85
CA GLU A 337 21.19 4.97 -3.49
C GLU A 337 22.01 5.79 -2.48
N LYS A 338 23.33 5.89 -2.72
CA LYS A 338 24.25 6.64 -1.87
C LYS A 338 23.85 8.11 -1.74
N SER A 339 23.53 8.78 -2.85
CA SER A 339 23.02 10.15 -2.87
C SER A 339 21.75 10.30 -2.03
N CYS A 340 20.81 9.38 -2.21
CA CYS A 340 19.53 9.43 -1.52
C CYS A 340 19.68 9.20 -0.02
N THR A 341 20.45 8.20 0.39
CA THR A 341 20.70 7.92 1.82
C THR A 341 21.44 9.07 2.54
N LYS A 342 22.29 9.83 1.83
CA LYS A 342 22.96 11.02 2.37
C LYS A 342 22.02 12.21 2.50
N GLN A 343 21.12 12.42 1.52
CA GLN A 343 20.14 13.51 1.55
C GLN A 343 19.04 13.26 2.58
N GLN A 344 18.61 12.01 2.75
CA GLN A 344 17.53 11.63 3.68
C GLN A 344 17.96 10.43 4.56
N PRO A 345 18.81 10.64 5.58
CA PRO A 345 19.34 9.57 6.42
C PRO A 345 18.25 8.80 7.19
N ASN A 346 17.16 9.48 7.55
CA ASN A 346 16.02 8.89 8.27
C ASN A 346 15.32 7.77 7.49
N TYR A 347 15.42 7.76 6.16
CA TYR A 347 14.80 6.77 5.29
C TYR A 347 15.81 5.80 4.66
N SER A 348 17.05 5.78 5.18
CA SER A 348 18.17 5.08 4.55
C SER A 348 17.94 3.57 4.39
N ASN A 349 17.29 2.92 5.36
CA ASN A 349 16.98 1.49 5.26
C ASN A 349 16.02 1.21 4.10
N SER A 350 14.86 1.88 4.06
CA SER A 350 13.85 1.73 3.00
C SER A 350 14.41 2.03 1.61
N ILE A 351 15.26 3.07 1.49
CA ILE A 351 15.95 3.40 0.22
C ILE A 351 16.89 2.27 -0.19
N LYS A 352 17.71 1.73 0.73
CA LYS A 352 18.61 0.60 0.43
C LYS A 352 17.85 -0.61 -0.10
N ASP A 353 16.64 -0.84 0.37
CA ASP A 353 15.81 -1.95 -0.10
C ASP A 353 15.21 -1.75 -1.45
N ALA A 354 14.63 -0.59 -1.68
CA ALA A 354 14.11 -0.24 -3.00
C ALA A 354 15.23 -0.29 -4.05
N ALA A 355 16.45 0.14 -3.67
CA ALA A 355 17.64 -0.02 -4.50
C ALA A 355 18.00 -1.49 -4.72
N ASN A 356 18.01 -2.32 -3.67
CA ASN A 356 18.35 -3.73 -3.78
C ASN A 356 17.34 -4.52 -4.63
N GLU A 357 16.06 -4.16 -4.55
CA GLU A 357 14.98 -4.70 -5.39
C GLU A 357 15.17 -4.32 -6.85
N LYS A 358 15.39 -3.03 -7.14
CA LYS A 358 15.65 -2.56 -8.51
C LYS A 358 16.90 -3.18 -9.12
N MET A 359 17.96 -3.38 -8.32
CA MET A 359 19.17 -4.09 -8.74
C MET A 359 18.88 -5.57 -9.01
N GLY A 360 18.04 -6.21 -8.21
CA GLY A 360 17.62 -7.61 -8.44
C GLY A 360 16.89 -7.79 -9.76
N GLU A 361 15.94 -6.88 -10.08
CA GLU A 361 15.27 -6.83 -11.39
C GLU A 361 16.28 -6.69 -12.54
N LEU A 362 17.20 -5.74 -12.41
CA LEU A 362 18.23 -5.43 -13.41
C LEU A 362 19.12 -6.64 -13.69
N VAL A 363 19.66 -7.26 -12.63
CA VAL A 363 20.58 -8.40 -12.74
C VAL A 363 19.85 -9.62 -13.30
N SER A 364 18.60 -9.84 -12.91
CA SER A 364 17.81 -10.95 -13.44
C SER A 364 17.53 -10.79 -14.93
N LEU A 365 17.24 -9.56 -15.37
CA LEU A 365 17.13 -9.26 -16.79
C LEU A 365 18.47 -9.42 -17.53
N CYS A 366 19.59 -9.04 -16.91
CA CYS A 366 20.93 -9.24 -17.45
C CYS A 366 21.23 -10.74 -17.68
N LEU A 367 20.99 -11.56 -16.66
CA LEU A 367 21.17 -13.02 -16.75
C LEU A 367 20.27 -13.65 -17.80
N SER A 368 19.04 -13.16 -17.96
CA SER A 368 18.13 -13.60 -19.03
C SER A 368 18.70 -13.35 -20.42
N ASN A 369 19.35 -12.20 -20.64
CA ASN A 369 19.89 -11.81 -21.95
C ASN A 369 21.28 -12.42 -22.20
N TYR A 370 22.05 -12.65 -21.15
CA TYR A 370 23.44 -13.09 -21.21
C TYR A 370 23.75 -14.23 -20.23
N PRO A 371 23.09 -15.40 -20.36
CA PRO A 371 23.21 -16.48 -19.38
C PRO A 371 24.62 -17.09 -19.28
N ASN A 372 25.42 -17.00 -20.35
CA ASN A 372 26.77 -17.60 -20.41
C ASN A 372 27.89 -16.53 -20.44
N ASN A 373 27.62 -15.31 -19.98
CA ASN A 373 28.60 -14.22 -19.99
C ASN A 373 29.22 -14.04 -18.60
N GLN A 374 30.55 -13.93 -18.52
CA GLN A 374 31.24 -13.72 -17.24
C GLN A 374 30.79 -12.44 -16.52
N LYS A 375 30.49 -11.35 -17.26
CA LYS A 375 30.03 -10.08 -16.67
C LYS A 375 28.66 -10.20 -16.01
N SER A 376 27.75 -10.98 -16.57
CA SER A 376 26.42 -11.18 -15.97
C SER A 376 26.52 -11.99 -14.67
N SER A 377 27.42 -12.98 -14.61
CA SER A 377 27.77 -13.68 -13.37
C SER A 377 28.36 -12.75 -12.32
N LEU A 378 29.29 -11.88 -12.69
CA LEU A 378 29.89 -10.92 -11.77
C LEU A 378 28.85 -9.94 -11.19
N LEU A 379 27.90 -9.49 -12.02
CA LEU A 379 26.78 -8.65 -11.54
C LEU A 379 25.87 -9.40 -10.56
N TRP A 380 25.61 -10.68 -10.82
CA TRP A 380 24.87 -11.55 -9.91
C TRP A 380 25.56 -11.72 -8.56
N GLU A 381 26.85 -12.06 -8.57
CA GLU A 381 27.67 -12.17 -7.35
C GLU A 381 27.73 -10.84 -6.59
N LYS A 382 27.90 -9.73 -7.32
CA LYS A 382 27.91 -8.39 -6.73
C LYS A 382 26.58 -8.07 -6.04
N TRP A 383 25.45 -8.38 -6.67
CA TRP A 383 24.13 -8.21 -6.06
C TRP A 383 23.94 -9.12 -4.84
N LEU A 384 24.33 -10.40 -4.93
CA LEU A 384 24.29 -11.33 -3.79
C LEU A 384 25.12 -10.84 -2.59
N SER A 385 26.26 -10.17 -2.84
CA SER A 385 27.09 -9.61 -1.76
C SER A 385 26.40 -8.49 -0.96
N ARG A 386 25.30 -7.93 -1.48
CA ARG A 386 24.42 -6.98 -0.78
C ARG A 386 23.44 -7.67 0.17
N ASN A 387 23.53 -8.99 0.37
CA ASN A 387 22.61 -9.82 1.14
C ASN A 387 21.13 -9.64 0.77
N PRO A 388 20.75 -9.84 -0.51
CA PRO A 388 19.37 -9.65 -1.00
C PRO A 388 18.47 -10.83 -0.65
N THR A 389 18.58 -11.40 0.55
CA THR A 389 17.91 -12.66 0.96
C THR A 389 16.45 -12.68 0.53
N SER A 390 15.77 -11.59 0.79
CA SER A 390 14.40 -11.31 0.45
C SER A 390 14.06 -11.11 -1.01
N GLN A 391 14.82 -10.23 -1.68
CA GLN A 391 14.59 -9.94 -3.09
C GLN A 391 14.90 -11.19 -3.92
N LEU A 392 15.86 -12.01 -3.48
CA LEU A 392 16.15 -13.32 -4.05
C LEU A 392 14.97 -14.29 -3.87
N LEU A 393 14.37 -14.37 -2.69
CA LEU A 393 13.17 -15.20 -2.47
C LEU A 393 11.99 -14.76 -3.35
N SER A 394 11.75 -13.45 -3.43
CA SER A 394 10.77 -12.85 -4.36
C SER A 394 11.03 -13.31 -5.79
N LEU A 395 12.28 -13.17 -6.25
CA LEU A 395 12.69 -13.53 -7.61
C LEU A 395 12.49 -15.03 -7.90
N LEU A 396 12.96 -15.90 -7.00
CA LEU A 396 12.85 -17.35 -7.14
C LEU A 396 11.40 -17.82 -7.17
N SER A 397 10.53 -17.21 -6.35
CA SER A 397 9.10 -17.50 -6.35
C SER A 397 8.45 -17.19 -7.72
N ASN A 398 8.88 -16.11 -8.38
CA ASN A 398 8.39 -15.72 -9.70
C ASN A 398 8.85 -16.66 -10.82
N LEU A 399 10.02 -17.28 -10.68
CA LEU A 399 10.53 -18.28 -11.64
C LEU A 399 9.75 -19.61 -11.55
N ASN A 400 9.46 -20.09 -10.32
CA ASN A 400 8.74 -21.35 -10.10
C ASN A 400 7.27 -21.33 -10.57
N VAL A 401 6.61 -20.16 -10.53
CA VAL A 401 5.22 -20.02 -10.99
C VAL A 401 5.12 -20.06 -12.52
N LYS A 402 6.15 -19.61 -13.25
CA LYS A 402 6.17 -19.63 -14.72
C LYS A 402 6.57 -21.00 -15.30
N SER A 403 7.45 -21.74 -14.64
CA SER A 403 7.79 -23.11 -15.06
C SER A 403 6.61 -24.07 -14.88
N SER A 404 5.84 -23.93 -13.80
CA SER A 404 4.65 -24.76 -13.55
C SER A 404 3.52 -24.51 -14.56
N THR A 405 3.36 -23.30 -15.10
CA THR A 405 2.37 -23.04 -16.17
C THR A 405 2.80 -23.60 -17.53
N THR A 406 4.09 -23.61 -17.86
CA THR A 406 4.59 -24.20 -19.13
C THR A 406 4.67 -25.72 -19.07
N ILE A 407 5.01 -26.31 -17.92
CA ILE A 407 5.01 -27.78 -17.74
C ILE A 407 3.59 -28.34 -17.90
N ILE A 408 2.55 -27.61 -17.48
CA ILE A 408 1.16 -28.04 -17.69
C ILE A 408 0.81 -28.07 -19.18
N ASN A 409 1.27 -27.12 -20.00
CA ASN A 409 0.94 -27.12 -21.44
C ASN A 409 1.83 -28.06 -22.29
N ASN A 410 3.08 -28.30 -21.92
CA ASN A 410 3.94 -29.23 -22.66
C ASN A 410 3.76 -30.70 -22.24
N ASN A 411 3.38 -30.97 -20.99
CA ASN A 411 3.08 -32.36 -20.58
C ASN A 411 1.71 -32.84 -21.05
N ILE A 412 0.82 -31.95 -21.50
CA ILE A 412 -0.43 -32.37 -22.17
C ILE A 412 -0.18 -32.81 -23.62
N ASN A 413 0.88 -32.31 -24.28
CA ASN A 413 1.16 -32.67 -25.68
C ASN A 413 2.31 -33.67 -25.90
N ASN A 414 2.96 -34.18 -24.84
CA ASN A 414 3.97 -35.24 -24.96
C ASN A 414 3.55 -36.61 -24.43
N ASN A 415 2.26 -36.81 -24.15
CA ASN A 415 1.67 -38.16 -24.14
C ASN A 415 1.07 -38.50 -25.51
N ASN A 416 1.94 -38.51 -26.51
CA ASN A 416 1.74 -39.33 -27.71
C ASN A 416 2.73 -40.49 -27.63
N ASN A 417 2.24 -41.66 -27.22
CA ASN A 417 2.74 -42.96 -27.65
C ASN A 417 1.77 -44.04 -27.15
N ASN A 418 0.67 -44.20 -27.87
CA ASN A 418 0.21 -45.51 -28.34
C ASN A 418 -1.12 -45.37 -29.09
N ASN A 419 -1.12 -45.91 -30.31
CA ASN A 419 -2.29 -46.25 -31.13
C ASN A 419 -3.07 -45.11 -31.79
N ASN A 420 -2.67 -44.73 -33.02
CA ASN A 420 -3.38 -45.13 -34.24
C ASN A 420 -2.96 -44.30 -35.47
N ASN A 421 -2.53 -45.03 -36.50
CA ASN A 421 -2.76 -44.85 -37.94
C ASN A 421 -2.90 -43.43 -38.56
N ASN A 422 -1.96 -43.16 -39.48
CA ASN A 422 -2.13 -42.59 -40.82
C ASN A 422 -3.03 -41.35 -41.00
N ASN A 423 -2.42 -40.18 -41.25
CA ASN A 423 -2.36 -39.54 -42.59
C ASN A 423 -2.00 -38.04 -42.53
N ASN A 424 -0.99 -37.68 -43.33
CA ASN A 424 -0.81 -36.47 -44.16
C ASN A 424 -1.11 -35.04 -43.63
N ASN A 425 -0.03 -34.25 -43.62
CA ASN A 425 0.13 -32.90 -44.19
C ASN A 425 -1.02 -31.87 -44.05
N ASN A 426 -0.76 -30.81 -43.25
CA ASN A 426 -0.91 -29.42 -43.70
C ASN A 426 -0.23 -28.38 -42.78
N ASN A 427 0.84 -27.80 -43.33
CA ASN A 427 1.43 -26.45 -43.21
C ASN A 427 1.04 -25.45 -42.09
N ASN A 428 2.12 -24.94 -41.48
CA ASN A 428 2.47 -23.53 -41.17
C ASN A 428 1.45 -22.61 -40.48
N ASN A 429 1.66 -22.41 -39.18
CA ASN A 429 1.86 -21.06 -38.60
C ASN A 429 2.48 -21.17 -37.18
N ASN A 430 3.81 -21.35 -37.17
CA ASN A 430 4.68 -21.11 -36.02
C ASN A 430 5.46 -19.82 -36.32
N ASN A 431 5.37 -18.82 -35.44
CA ASN A 431 6.52 -18.04 -34.93
C ASN A 431 6.02 -16.81 -34.18
N ASN A 432 5.96 -16.89 -32.83
CA ASN A 432 6.33 -15.77 -31.93
C ASN A 432 6.31 -16.11 -30.41
N ASN A 433 6.04 -17.35 -29.99
CA ASN A 433 6.05 -17.71 -28.55
C ASN A 433 7.33 -18.39 -28.02
N ASN A 434 8.36 -18.62 -28.85
CA ASN A 434 9.56 -19.35 -28.41
C ASN A 434 10.66 -18.53 -27.70
N ASN A 435 10.63 -17.19 -27.74
CA ASN A 435 11.71 -16.39 -27.11
C ASN A 435 11.62 -16.32 -25.57
N ASN A 436 10.43 -16.36 -24.97
CA ASN A 436 10.29 -16.23 -23.51
C ASN A 436 10.62 -17.52 -22.72
N ASN A 437 10.44 -18.70 -23.31
CA ASN A 437 10.73 -19.97 -22.63
C ASN A 437 12.24 -20.28 -22.55
N ASN A 438 13.02 -19.90 -23.57
CA ASN A 438 14.47 -20.06 -23.55
C ASN A 438 15.13 -19.18 -22.47
N ASN A 439 14.60 -17.98 -22.24
CA ASN A 439 15.12 -17.02 -21.28
C ASN A 439 14.96 -17.43 -19.80
N ASN A 440 13.85 -18.09 -19.43
CA ASN A 440 13.67 -18.56 -18.04
C ASN A 440 14.46 -19.85 -17.76
N ASN A 441 14.55 -20.75 -18.75
CA ASN A 441 15.35 -21.97 -18.62
C ASN A 441 16.84 -21.65 -18.50
N SER A 442 17.33 -20.61 -19.19
CA SER A 442 18.73 -20.20 -19.10
C SER A 442 19.09 -19.64 -17.71
N ILE A 443 18.21 -18.84 -17.09
CA ILE A 443 18.38 -18.36 -15.70
C ILE A 443 18.36 -19.53 -14.71
N LEU A 444 17.42 -20.46 -14.82
CA LEU A 444 17.34 -21.61 -13.93
C LEU A 444 18.57 -22.52 -14.07
N ASN A 445 19.02 -22.78 -15.30
CA ASN A 445 20.24 -23.54 -15.57
C ASN A 445 21.47 -22.83 -15.01
N PHE A 446 21.56 -21.52 -15.17
CA PHE A 446 22.62 -20.69 -14.60
C PHE A 446 22.65 -20.73 -13.07
N ILE A 447 21.49 -20.50 -12.42
CA ILE A 447 21.34 -20.57 -10.96
C ILE A 447 21.64 -21.99 -10.44
N SER A 448 21.27 -23.03 -11.19
CA SER A 448 21.59 -24.43 -10.84
C SER A 448 23.07 -24.75 -11.00
N GLY A 449 23.75 -24.15 -11.99
CA GLY A 449 25.18 -24.36 -12.27
C GLY A 449 26.13 -23.67 -11.29
N ILE A 450 25.71 -22.56 -10.66
CA ILE A 450 26.50 -21.85 -9.64
C ILE A 450 26.35 -22.51 -8.25
N ASN A 451 25.24 -23.18 -7.97
CA ASN A 451 24.90 -23.65 -6.63
C ASN A 451 25.23 -25.14 -6.36
N SER A 452 26.46 -25.58 -6.62
CA SER A 452 26.98 -26.75 -5.90
C SER A 452 27.65 -26.39 -4.57
N ASN A 453 27.98 -25.12 -4.30
CA ASN A 453 28.51 -24.71 -2.99
C ASN A 453 28.10 -23.28 -2.63
N LYS A 454 27.29 -23.14 -1.56
CA LYS A 454 26.76 -21.90 -0.95
C LYS A 454 25.56 -21.27 -1.67
N ILE A 455 24.36 -21.74 -1.35
CA ILE A 455 23.15 -20.96 -1.04
C ILE A 455 22.02 -21.97 -0.78
N ASN A 456 21.51 -22.00 0.45
CA ASN A 456 20.29 -22.74 0.77
C ASN A 456 19.10 -21.97 0.18
N THR A 457 18.65 -22.37 -1.00
CA THR A 457 17.28 -22.10 -1.42
C THR A 457 16.33 -22.73 -0.40
N PRO A 458 15.20 -22.09 -0.04
CA PRO A 458 14.17 -22.80 0.69
C PRO A 458 13.61 -23.84 -0.27
N LYS A 459 14.12 -25.05 -0.16
CA LYS A 459 13.42 -26.24 -0.63
C LYS A 459 12.02 -26.15 -0.02
N SER A 460 10.99 -26.37 -0.83
CA SER A 460 9.69 -26.76 -0.29
C SER A 460 9.93 -28.04 0.50
N ASN A 461 10.19 -27.89 1.79
CA ASN A 461 10.37 -29.02 2.64
C ASN A 461 8.99 -29.68 2.71
N ASN A 462 8.88 -30.87 2.13
CA ASN A 462 7.90 -31.87 2.55
C ASN A 462 8.21 -32.32 4.00
N ASN A 463 8.58 -31.39 4.89
CA ASN A 463 8.74 -31.66 6.30
C ASN A 463 7.33 -31.73 6.87
N LYS A 464 6.90 -32.97 7.15
CA LYS A 464 5.87 -33.20 8.17
C LYS A 464 6.25 -32.39 9.41
N PHE A 465 5.32 -31.59 9.93
CA PHE A 465 5.50 -30.90 11.22
C PHE A 465 5.90 -31.91 12.29
N LYS A 466 6.80 -31.52 13.19
CA LYS A 466 7.39 -32.43 14.17
C LYS A 466 6.56 -32.53 15.45
N GLU A 467 5.84 -31.47 15.80
CA GLU A 467 5.18 -31.31 17.10
C GLU A 467 3.79 -30.65 16.92
N ASN A 468 2.78 -31.14 17.65
CA ASN A 468 1.46 -30.52 17.72
C ASN A 468 1.50 -29.32 18.68
N GLY A 469 1.32 -28.11 18.15
CA GLY A 469 1.30 -26.90 18.97
C GLY A 469 1.20 -25.62 18.15
N ILE A 470 1.26 -24.49 18.85
CA ILE A 470 1.07 -23.15 18.31
C ILE A 470 2.15 -22.19 18.83
N ARG A 471 2.69 -21.36 17.92
CA ARG A 471 3.52 -20.21 18.27
C ARG A 471 2.67 -18.94 18.26
N ILE A 472 2.77 -18.14 19.31
CA ILE A 472 2.10 -16.85 19.42
C ILE A 472 3.15 -15.78 19.23
N ILE A 473 2.93 -14.87 18.27
CA ILE A 473 3.82 -13.75 17.99
C ILE A 473 3.04 -12.47 18.28
N CYS A 474 3.36 -11.84 19.41
CA CYS A 474 2.77 -10.57 19.82
C CYS A 474 3.68 -9.40 19.45
N PHE A 475 3.11 -8.37 18.82
CA PHE A 475 3.82 -7.12 18.51
C PHE A 475 3.49 -6.03 19.51
N SER A 476 4.50 -5.30 19.98
CA SER A 476 4.30 -4.21 20.96
C SER A 476 5.27 -3.06 20.74
N LYS A 477 4.76 -1.82 20.78
CA LYS A 477 5.61 -0.61 20.69
C LYS A 477 5.14 0.47 21.65
N ASP A 478 6.03 0.92 22.53
CA ASP A 478 5.79 1.99 23.52
C ASP A 478 4.59 1.81 24.48
N ARG A 479 3.92 0.64 24.49
CA ARG A 479 2.67 0.40 25.25
C ARG A 479 2.81 -0.75 26.24
N ALA A 480 3.83 -0.68 27.09
CA ALA A 480 4.12 -1.72 28.08
C ALA A 480 2.92 -2.04 29.01
N PHE A 481 2.10 -1.05 29.37
CA PHE A 481 0.86 -1.29 30.12
C PHE A 481 -0.11 -2.22 29.38
N GLN A 482 -0.40 -1.92 28.11
CA GLN A 482 -1.33 -2.72 27.32
C GLN A 482 -0.77 -4.14 27.12
N LEU A 483 0.53 -4.25 26.84
CA LEU A 483 1.21 -5.55 26.75
C LEU A 483 1.12 -6.36 28.07
N LYS A 484 1.28 -5.71 29.23
CA LYS A 484 1.11 -6.36 30.55
C LYS A 484 -0.30 -6.91 30.69
N GLU A 485 -1.31 -6.12 30.33
CA GLU A 485 -2.72 -6.51 30.45
C GLU A 485 -3.11 -7.60 29.45
N TYR A 486 -2.57 -7.55 28.23
CA TYR A 486 -2.65 -8.63 27.25
C TYR A 486 -2.10 -9.93 27.83
N LEU A 487 -0.86 -9.95 28.33
CA LEU A 487 -0.24 -11.15 28.87
C LEU A 487 -0.95 -11.66 30.13
N ARG A 488 -1.30 -10.76 31.05
CA ARG A 488 -2.03 -11.08 32.29
C ARG A 488 -3.32 -11.81 31.98
N THR A 489 -4.13 -11.23 31.09
CA THR A 489 -5.45 -11.81 30.76
C THR A 489 -5.33 -13.03 29.86
N PHE A 490 -4.37 -13.06 28.92
CA PHE A 490 -4.09 -14.23 28.10
C PHE A 490 -3.83 -15.46 28.98
N PHE A 491 -2.89 -15.38 29.93
CA PHE A 491 -2.59 -16.50 30.82
C PHE A 491 -3.69 -16.77 31.85
N LYS A 492 -4.46 -15.76 32.28
CA LYS A 492 -5.60 -15.95 33.20
C LYS A 492 -6.72 -16.80 32.58
N TYR A 493 -7.00 -16.60 31.29
CA TYR A 493 -8.14 -17.21 30.60
C TYR A 493 -7.78 -18.38 29.67
N LEU A 494 -6.50 -18.63 29.43
CA LEU A 494 -6.04 -19.78 28.66
C LEU A 494 -6.32 -21.10 29.41
N LYS A 495 -7.10 -21.98 28.79
CA LYS A 495 -7.27 -23.37 29.22
C LYS A 495 -6.25 -24.28 28.54
N ASN A 496 -5.51 -25.04 29.34
CA ASN A 496 -4.61 -26.09 28.88
C ASN A 496 -5.19 -27.46 29.23
N ASP A 497 -5.39 -28.32 28.23
CA ASP A 497 -5.71 -29.74 28.46
C ASP A 497 -4.41 -30.55 28.57
N ASP A 498 -3.77 -30.50 29.75
CA ASP A 498 -2.54 -31.26 30.03
C ASP A 498 -2.82 -32.72 30.48
N ASN A 499 -4.06 -33.19 30.40
CA ASN A 499 -4.47 -34.49 30.97
C ASN A 499 -4.23 -35.73 30.05
N GLY A 500 -3.38 -35.65 29.04
CA GLY A 500 -3.12 -36.78 28.12
C GLY A 500 -1.69 -36.83 27.56
N ASN A 501 -1.34 -37.96 26.93
CA ASN A 501 -0.03 -38.18 26.29
C ASN A 501 0.27 -37.21 25.12
N ASP A 502 -0.74 -36.51 24.60
CA ASP A 502 -0.62 -35.53 23.52
C ASP A 502 -0.57 -34.10 24.07
N LYS A 503 0.60 -33.70 24.60
CA LYS A 503 0.86 -32.34 25.04
C LYS A 503 0.79 -31.37 23.85
N PHE A 504 -0.13 -30.41 23.91
CA PHE A 504 -0.22 -29.34 22.91
C PHE A 504 0.69 -28.19 23.32
N GLU A 505 1.76 -27.96 22.57
CA GLU A 505 2.76 -26.97 22.94
C GLU A 505 2.31 -25.54 22.60
N ILE A 506 2.49 -24.61 23.52
CA ILE A 506 2.19 -23.18 23.33
C ILE A 506 3.48 -22.40 23.62
N ILE A 507 3.99 -21.69 22.61
CA ILE A 507 5.15 -20.81 22.76
C ILE A 507 4.68 -19.37 22.56
N VAL A 508 5.02 -18.48 23.49
CA VAL A 508 4.68 -17.05 23.40
C VAL A 508 5.94 -16.23 23.18
N ASP A 509 6.03 -15.60 22.01
CA ASP A 509 7.06 -14.63 21.68
C ASP A 509 6.46 -13.22 21.63
N VAL A 510 7.15 -12.27 22.25
CA VAL A 510 6.81 -10.85 22.16
C VAL A 510 7.94 -10.16 21.41
N LEU A 511 7.67 -9.72 20.18
CA LEU A 511 8.57 -8.86 19.41
C LEU A 511 8.23 -7.40 19.73
N PHE A 512 9.08 -6.75 20.53
CA PHE A 512 8.81 -5.41 21.05
C PHE A 512 9.88 -4.39 20.71
N THR A 513 9.47 -3.13 20.64
CA THR A 513 10.40 -2.00 20.49
C THR A 513 9.96 -0.80 21.35
N TYR A 514 10.87 0.15 21.52
CA TYR A 514 10.61 1.36 22.28
C TYR A 514 11.33 2.57 21.68
N SER A 515 10.70 3.74 21.76
CA SER A 515 11.19 5.00 21.19
C SER A 515 12.15 5.77 22.10
N ASN A 516 12.12 5.54 23.41
CA ASN A 516 12.98 6.22 24.37
C ASN A 516 13.29 5.36 25.60
N GLU A 517 14.19 5.86 26.46
CA GLU A 517 14.66 5.16 27.65
C GLU A 517 13.58 5.04 28.75
N LYS A 518 12.59 5.94 28.79
CA LYS A 518 11.45 5.83 29.70
C LYS A 518 10.68 4.52 29.42
N PHE A 519 10.28 4.30 28.17
CA PHE A 519 9.55 3.09 27.78
C PHE A 519 10.38 1.81 27.91
N LYS A 520 11.71 1.89 27.79
CA LYS A 520 12.61 0.75 28.07
C LYS A 520 12.39 0.21 29.49
N ASN A 521 12.35 1.09 30.48
CA ASN A 521 12.14 0.70 31.88
C ASN A 521 10.75 0.09 32.08
N SER A 522 9.73 0.63 31.39
CA SER A 522 8.37 0.09 31.41
C SER A 522 8.32 -1.35 30.87
N TYR A 523 8.99 -1.64 29.76
CA TYR A 523 9.09 -3.02 29.24
C TYR A 523 9.84 -3.96 30.18
N GLN A 524 10.88 -3.48 30.87
CA GLN A 524 11.64 -4.29 31.82
C GLN A 524 10.74 -4.83 32.95
N LEU A 525 9.82 -4.00 33.48
CA LEU A 525 8.84 -4.43 34.47
C LEU A 525 7.91 -5.55 33.96
N VAL A 526 7.54 -5.50 32.68
CA VAL A 526 6.71 -6.53 32.05
C VAL A 526 7.51 -7.82 31.86
N ILE A 527 8.76 -7.72 31.40
CA ILE A 527 9.67 -8.87 31.20
C ILE A 527 9.84 -9.65 32.52
N GLU A 528 10.07 -8.95 33.62
CA GLU A 528 10.23 -9.56 34.95
C GLU A 528 8.94 -10.24 35.46
N SER A 529 7.78 -9.76 35.02
CA SER A 529 6.47 -10.30 35.44
C SER A 529 6.06 -11.57 34.70
N PHE A 530 6.65 -11.87 33.55
CA PHE A 530 6.25 -13.00 32.68
C PHE A 530 7.46 -13.85 32.22
N PRO A 531 8.16 -14.54 33.14
CA PRO A 531 9.35 -15.32 32.80
C PRO A 531 9.11 -16.48 31.82
N GLN A 532 7.86 -16.90 31.63
CA GLN A 532 7.45 -17.92 30.66
C GLN A 532 7.32 -17.40 29.22
N VAL A 533 7.45 -16.09 28.99
CA VAL A 533 7.32 -15.44 27.68
C VAL A 533 8.71 -15.10 27.13
N ASN A 534 8.92 -15.36 25.85
CA ASN A 534 10.16 -14.99 25.18
C ASN A 534 10.07 -13.55 24.64
N PHE A 535 10.72 -12.61 25.32
CA PHE A 535 10.76 -11.21 24.89
C PHE A 535 11.96 -10.96 23.97
N ILE A 536 11.65 -10.56 22.74
CA ILE A 536 12.63 -10.29 21.69
C ILE A 536 12.59 -8.80 21.38
N LYS A 537 13.69 -8.10 21.68
CA LYS A 537 13.82 -6.71 21.28
C LYS A 537 13.97 -6.61 19.77
N GLU A 538 13.15 -5.78 19.13
CA GLU A 538 13.20 -5.51 17.70
C GLU A 538 14.50 -4.78 17.34
N GLU A 539 15.29 -5.41 16.47
CA GLU A 539 16.46 -4.82 15.82
C GLU A 539 16.23 -4.74 14.30
N ASN A 540 15.58 -5.77 13.75
CA ASN A 540 15.11 -5.84 12.38
C ASN A 540 13.82 -6.66 12.38
N PHE A 541 12.69 -5.95 12.38
CA PHE A 541 11.36 -6.54 12.41
C PHE A 541 11.20 -7.66 11.38
N THR A 542 11.67 -7.42 10.16
CA THR A 542 11.50 -8.33 9.04
C THR A 542 12.22 -9.66 9.24
N ASP A 543 13.53 -9.60 9.55
CA ASP A 543 14.33 -10.80 9.75
C ASP A 543 13.87 -11.56 10.99
N GLN A 544 13.50 -10.85 12.06
CA GLN A 544 13.02 -11.45 13.30
C GLN A 544 11.66 -12.13 13.12
N LEU A 545 10.72 -11.49 12.42
CA LEU A 545 9.43 -12.09 12.09
C LEU A 545 9.59 -13.35 11.23
N ILE A 546 10.42 -13.29 10.19
CA ILE A 546 10.71 -14.46 9.34
C ILE A 546 11.36 -15.58 10.17
N ASN A 547 12.28 -15.26 11.08
CA ASN A 547 12.90 -16.25 11.94
C ASN A 547 11.87 -16.92 12.87
N LEU A 548 10.97 -16.13 13.46
CA LEU A 548 9.91 -16.63 14.33
C LEU A 548 8.95 -17.56 13.59
N VAL A 549 8.52 -17.18 12.38
CA VAL A 549 7.57 -17.96 11.56
C VAL A 549 8.22 -19.17 10.91
N GLN A 550 9.40 -19.01 10.27
CA GLN A 550 9.96 -20.00 9.33
C GLN A 550 11.16 -20.81 9.86
N LYS A 551 12.01 -20.21 10.70
CA LYS A 551 13.21 -20.92 11.19
C LYS A 551 12.91 -21.91 12.31
N THR A 552 11.68 -21.90 12.84
CA THR A 552 11.29 -22.71 13.99
C THR A 552 10.21 -23.74 13.69
N ASN A 553 10.06 -24.19 12.42
CA ASN A 553 9.06 -25.13 11.84
C ASN A 553 8.85 -26.49 12.55
N LYS A 554 8.79 -26.51 13.87
CA LYS A 554 8.41 -27.63 14.70
C LYS A 554 6.88 -27.64 14.90
N LEU A 555 6.28 -26.46 15.07
CA LEU A 555 4.86 -26.26 15.33
C LEU A 555 4.06 -26.03 14.04
N GLU A 556 2.81 -26.50 14.03
CA GLU A 556 1.91 -26.48 12.87
C GLU A 556 1.14 -25.16 12.71
N TYR A 557 0.90 -24.45 13.81
CA TYR A 557 0.09 -23.24 13.85
C TYR A 557 0.87 -22.02 14.36
N VAL A 558 0.46 -20.85 13.90
CA VAL A 558 0.90 -19.55 14.45
C VAL A 558 -0.32 -18.67 14.68
N MET A 559 -0.31 -17.94 15.80
CA MET A 559 -1.25 -16.87 16.09
C MET A 559 -0.51 -15.56 16.16
N PHE A 560 -0.96 -14.57 15.39
CA PHE A 560 -0.49 -13.20 15.55
C PHE A 560 -1.33 -12.47 16.58
N SER A 561 -0.69 -11.62 17.38
CA SER A 561 -1.35 -10.78 18.38
C SER A 561 -0.71 -9.40 18.46
N VAL A 562 -1.39 -8.47 19.12
CA VAL A 562 -0.96 -7.08 19.37
C VAL A 562 -1.21 -6.71 20.83
N ASP A 563 -0.54 -5.65 21.28
CA ASP A 563 -0.50 -5.22 22.69
C ASP A 563 -1.84 -4.69 23.24
N ASP A 564 -2.77 -4.28 22.39
CA ASP A 564 -4.07 -3.70 22.77
C ASP A 564 -5.21 -4.73 22.91
N ILE A 565 -4.91 -6.02 22.91
CA ILE A 565 -5.90 -7.08 23.12
C ILE A 565 -6.10 -7.37 24.60
N LEU A 566 -7.36 -7.50 25.02
CA LEU A 566 -7.75 -7.92 26.37
C LEU A 566 -8.61 -9.19 26.31
N TYR A 567 -8.21 -10.23 27.04
CA TYR A 567 -9.02 -11.44 27.21
C TYR A 567 -9.91 -11.32 28.46
N TYR A 568 -11.13 -11.84 28.37
CA TYR A 568 -12.10 -11.77 29.47
C TYR A 568 -13.05 -12.99 29.54
N ASN A 569 -12.98 -13.93 28.57
CA ASN A 569 -13.58 -15.26 28.70
C ASN A 569 -12.55 -16.35 28.43
N GLU A 570 -12.80 -17.53 28.99
CA GLU A 570 -11.94 -18.70 28.82
C GLU A 570 -11.87 -19.14 27.35
N PHE A 571 -10.69 -19.63 26.93
CA PHE A 571 -10.48 -20.16 25.59
C PHE A 571 -9.48 -21.32 25.58
N ASN A 572 -9.59 -22.20 24.59
CA ASN A 572 -8.70 -23.34 24.41
C ASN A 572 -8.12 -23.33 22.99
N LEU A 573 -6.83 -23.03 22.88
CA LEU A 573 -6.15 -22.92 21.58
C LEU A 573 -6.06 -24.26 20.84
N LYS A 574 -5.99 -25.38 21.57
CA LYS A 574 -5.99 -26.73 20.97
C LYS A 574 -7.28 -26.96 20.19
N GLU A 575 -8.43 -26.60 20.77
CA GLU A 575 -9.72 -26.74 20.08
C GLU A 575 -9.84 -25.89 18.82
N TYR A 576 -9.29 -24.67 18.85
CA TYR A 576 -9.34 -23.77 17.69
C TYR A 576 -8.44 -24.29 16.56
N CYS A 577 -7.24 -24.76 16.89
CA CYS A 577 -6.32 -25.36 15.94
C CYS A 577 -6.90 -26.65 15.32
N LEU A 578 -7.48 -27.54 16.14
CA LEU A 578 -8.13 -28.75 15.64
C LEU A 578 -9.35 -28.45 14.76
N SER A 579 -10.10 -27.39 15.08
CA SER A 579 -11.22 -26.92 14.24
C SER A 579 -10.73 -26.41 12.90
N LEU A 580 -9.65 -25.61 12.88
CA LEU A 580 -9.00 -25.19 11.64
C LEU A 580 -8.47 -26.40 10.85
N ASN A 581 -7.89 -27.40 11.51
CA ASN A 581 -7.42 -28.62 10.84
C ASN A 581 -8.56 -29.39 10.16
N SER A 582 -9.74 -29.46 10.79
CA SER A 582 -10.93 -30.13 10.22
C SER A 582 -11.51 -29.43 8.99
N GLU A 583 -11.06 -28.20 8.69
CA GLU A 583 -11.55 -27.37 7.59
C GLU A 583 -10.41 -26.91 6.66
N PRO A 584 -9.92 -27.78 5.75
CA PRO A 584 -8.74 -27.49 4.91
C PRO A 584 -8.88 -26.27 4.00
N LEU A 585 -10.12 -25.92 3.63
CA LEU A 585 -10.45 -24.75 2.80
C LEU A 585 -10.64 -23.47 3.61
N ALA A 586 -10.52 -23.52 4.94
CA ALA A 586 -10.52 -22.34 5.79
C ALA A 586 -9.12 -21.73 5.87
N LEU A 587 -9.04 -20.40 5.76
CA LEU A 587 -7.79 -19.65 5.83
C LEU A 587 -7.27 -19.52 7.27
N GLY A 588 -8.15 -19.23 8.22
CA GLY A 588 -7.79 -19.02 9.63
C GLY A 588 -8.98 -19.07 10.58
N PHE A 589 -8.66 -19.05 11.88
CA PHE A 589 -9.62 -18.99 12.98
C PHE A 589 -9.50 -17.65 13.71
N TYR A 590 -10.55 -16.83 13.63
CA TYR A 590 -10.57 -15.44 14.06
C TYR A 590 -11.23 -15.33 15.44
N MET A 591 -10.42 -15.22 16.50
CA MET A 591 -10.95 -15.21 17.87
C MET A 591 -11.76 -13.96 18.21
N LYS A 592 -11.47 -12.84 17.53
CA LYS A 592 -12.16 -11.55 17.75
C LYS A 592 -13.59 -11.49 17.22
N LEU A 593 -13.98 -12.42 16.35
CA LEU A 593 -15.28 -12.42 15.67
C LEU A 593 -16.26 -13.37 16.36
N ASN A 594 -17.53 -12.93 16.42
CA ASN A 594 -18.66 -13.71 16.94
C ASN A 594 -19.97 -13.13 16.37
N LYS A 595 -21.11 -13.76 16.69
CA LYS A 595 -22.42 -13.36 16.13
C LYS A 595 -22.92 -11.97 16.54
N ASN A 596 -22.38 -11.39 17.60
CA ASN A 596 -22.74 -10.06 18.09
C ASN A 596 -21.99 -8.93 17.36
N ILE A 597 -21.00 -9.24 16.52
CA ILE A 597 -20.23 -8.22 15.77
C ILE A 597 -21.07 -7.69 14.61
N THR A 598 -21.71 -6.54 14.84
CA THR A 598 -22.59 -5.85 13.90
C THR A 598 -22.17 -4.41 13.62
N TYR A 599 -21.02 -3.98 14.11
CA TYR A 599 -20.48 -2.64 13.88
C TYR A 599 -18.98 -2.69 13.58
N CYS A 600 -18.57 -2.08 12.47
CA CYS A 600 -17.17 -1.89 12.13
C CYS A 600 -16.71 -0.52 12.62
N HIS A 601 -15.94 -0.51 13.71
CA HIS A 601 -15.43 0.73 14.28
C HIS A 601 -14.53 1.50 13.31
N THR A 602 -13.55 0.84 12.68
CA THR A 602 -12.59 1.51 11.78
C THR A 602 -13.26 2.16 10.56
N CYS A 603 -14.42 1.66 10.15
CA CYS A 603 -15.20 2.21 9.03
C CYS A 603 -16.39 3.08 9.47
N ASN A 604 -16.62 3.22 10.77
CA ASN A 604 -17.76 3.93 11.36
C ASN A 604 -19.11 3.50 10.74
N GLN A 605 -19.32 2.19 10.57
CA GLN A 605 -20.46 1.67 9.81
C GLN A 605 -21.01 0.38 10.42
N ASP A 606 -22.34 0.24 10.41
CA ASP A 606 -23.00 -1.03 10.69
C ASP A 606 -22.61 -2.10 9.66
N ILE A 607 -22.36 -3.31 10.16
CA ILE A 607 -22.09 -4.51 9.36
C ILE A 607 -23.04 -5.63 9.78
N THR A 608 -23.31 -6.55 8.88
CA THR A 608 -24.13 -7.72 9.17
C THR A 608 -23.25 -8.95 9.26
N ILE A 609 -23.62 -9.88 10.15
CA ILE A 609 -23.10 -11.24 10.08
C ILE A 609 -23.37 -11.83 8.68
N PRO A 610 -22.42 -12.59 8.09
CA PRO A 610 -22.64 -13.25 6.81
C PRO A 610 -23.85 -14.19 6.87
N LEU A 611 -24.80 -14.01 5.95
CA LEU A 611 -26.07 -14.69 5.83
C LEU A 611 -25.91 -16.20 5.63
N ASN A 612 -24.90 -16.62 4.85
CA ASN A 612 -24.60 -18.02 4.58
C ASN A 612 -23.66 -18.65 5.62
N SER A 613 -23.54 -18.07 6.81
CA SER A 613 -22.69 -18.62 7.86
C SER A 613 -23.31 -19.87 8.48
N ASN A 614 -22.53 -20.93 8.61
CA ASN A 614 -22.97 -22.22 9.15
C ASN A 614 -22.30 -22.50 10.49
N THR A 615 -23.09 -22.91 11.49
CA THR A 615 -22.55 -23.41 12.76
C THR A 615 -22.22 -24.90 12.60
N ILE A 616 -20.96 -25.27 12.81
CA ILE A 616 -20.45 -26.64 12.71
C ILE A 616 -20.12 -27.14 14.11
N SER A 617 -20.50 -28.39 14.41
CA SER A 617 -20.18 -29.05 15.68
C SER A 617 -19.16 -30.18 15.42
N ARG A 618 -18.04 -30.19 16.15
CA ARG A 618 -17.10 -31.32 16.13
C ARG A 618 -17.54 -32.42 17.08
N THR A 619 -17.47 -33.67 16.61
CA THR A 619 -18.04 -34.86 17.26
C THR A 619 -17.39 -35.24 18.58
N GLU A 620 -16.10 -34.92 18.76
CA GLU A 620 -15.33 -35.39 19.93
C GLU A 620 -15.68 -34.63 21.21
N ASN A 621 -15.92 -33.31 21.14
CA ASN A 621 -16.06 -32.44 22.31
C ASN A 621 -17.30 -31.52 22.30
N ASN A 622 -18.23 -31.70 21.35
CA ASN A 622 -19.36 -30.78 21.12
C ASN A 622 -18.94 -29.30 20.92
N PHE A 623 -17.68 -29.05 20.59
CA PHE A 623 -17.17 -27.71 20.30
C PHE A 623 -17.81 -27.19 19.02
N LYS A 624 -18.33 -25.96 19.06
CA LYS A 624 -19.05 -25.33 17.96
C LYS A 624 -18.33 -24.10 17.46
N TYR A 625 -18.26 -23.97 16.14
CA TYR A 625 -17.68 -22.81 15.47
C TYR A 625 -18.55 -22.38 14.28
N LEU A 626 -18.46 -21.11 13.94
CA LEU A 626 -19.09 -20.53 12.76
C LEU A 626 -18.12 -20.60 11.58
N LYS A 627 -18.61 -21.02 10.42
CA LYS A 627 -17.89 -21.02 9.15
C LYS A 627 -18.63 -20.14 8.15
N TRP A 628 -17.93 -19.20 7.51
CA TRP A 628 -18.50 -18.39 6.42
C TRP A 628 -17.54 -18.31 5.24
N ASN A 629 -18.09 -18.01 4.07
CA ASN A 629 -17.34 -17.76 2.85
C ASN A 629 -17.10 -16.26 2.71
N ARG A 630 -15.84 -15.80 2.80
CA ARG A 630 -15.52 -14.37 2.73
C ARG A 630 -15.77 -13.74 1.36
N ASN A 631 -15.94 -14.56 0.32
CA ASN A 631 -16.23 -14.08 -1.03
C ASN A 631 -17.70 -13.72 -1.23
N ASP A 632 -18.58 -14.01 -0.27
CA ASP A 632 -19.99 -13.68 -0.36
C ASP A 632 -20.19 -12.15 -0.29
N ASN A 633 -21.13 -11.61 -1.06
CA ASN A 633 -21.29 -10.16 -1.28
C ASN A 633 -21.66 -9.36 0.00
N ASP A 634 -22.19 -10.05 1.00
CA ASP A 634 -22.57 -9.51 2.30
C ASP A 634 -21.41 -9.49 3.30
N CYS A 635 -20.29 -10.18 3.01
CA CYS A 635 -19.08 -10.13 3.81
C CYS A 635 -18.38 -8.78 3.64
N LYS A 636 -18.54 -7.90 4.64
CA LYS A 636 -18.01 -6.54 4.62
C LYS A 636 -17.11 -6.27 5.82
N LYS A 637 -16.07 -5.49 5.59
CA LYS A 637 -15.17 -4.94 6.62
C LYS A 637 -14.59 -6.03 7.54
N ASP A 638 -14.90 -6.04 8.84
CA ASP A 638 -14.40 -7.05 9.78
C ASP A 638 -14.73 -8.50 9.36
N TRP A 639 -15.86 -8.73 8.68
CA TRP A 639 -16.23 -10.04 8.15
C TRP A 639 -15.51 -10.41 6.84
N ASN A 640 -14.79 -9.47 6.22
CA ASN A 640 -13.95 -9.66 5.04
C ASN A 640 -12.56 -9.04 5.24
N TYR A 641 -11.94 -9.38 6.39
CA TYR A 641 -10.57 -9.01 6.74
C TYR A 641 -9.73 -10.27 6.95
N PRO A 642 -9.32 -10.95 5.85
CA PRO A 642 -8.78 -12.31 5.91
C PRO A 642 -7.38 -12.44 6.50
N TRP A 643 -6.59 -11.38 6.51
CA TRP A 643 -5.27 -11.36 7.11
C TRP A 643 -5.25 -10.38 8.27
N ASP A 644 -4.99 -10.88 9.45
CA ASP A 644 -5.30 -10.17 10.68
C ASP A 644 -4.28 -10.54 11.74
N LEU A 645 -3.80 -9.53 12.46
CA LEU A 645 -2.82 -9.69 13.54
C LEU A 645 -3.48 -9.69 14.93
N CYS A 646 -4.81 -9.74 15.02
CA CYS A 646 -5.55 -9.64 16.28
C CYS A 646 -6.07 -10.99 16.79
N SER A 647 -5.18 -11.84 17.28
CA SER A 647 -5.43 -13.23 17.72
C SER A 647 -6.16 -14.08 16.69
N THR A 648 -5.67 -14.03 15.45
CA THR A 648 -6.09 -14.95 14.41
C THR A 648 -5.07 -16.07 14.24
N ILE A 649 -5.56 -17.30 14.22
CA ILE A 649 -4.76 -18.52 14.09
C ILE A 649 -4.69 -18.92 12.61
N TYR A 650 -3.48 -19.16 12.12
CA TYR A 650 -3.21 -19.65 10.78
C TYR A 650 -2.32 -20.90 10.82
N ARG A 651 -2.32 -21.66 9.73
CA ARG A 651 -1.33 -22.72 9.53
C ARG A 651 -0.01 -22.11 9.07
N CYS A 652 1.12 -22.67 9.47
CA CYS A 652 2.44 -22.19 9.05
C CYS A 652 2.57 -22.10 7.51
N ASN A 653 2.09 -23.10 6.79
CA ASN A 653 2.09 -23.11 5.31
C ASN A 653 1.28 -21.95 4.69
N ASP A 654 0.21 -21.54 5.37
CA ASP A 654 -0.61 -20.42 4.90
C ASP A 654 0.13 -19.09 5.11
N ILE A 655 0.81 -18.93 6.24
CA ILE A 655 1.63 -17.74 6.50
C ILE A 655 2.78 -17.67 5.49
N ASP A 656 3.45 -18.79 5.21
CA ASP A 656 4.56 -18.83 4.26
C ASP A 656 4.14 -18.32 2.87
N SER A 657 2.99 -18.75 2.36
CA SER A 657 2.55 -18.27 1.03
C SER A 657 2.06 -16.81 1.08
N ILE A 658 1.56 -16.32 2.21
CA ILE A 658 1.22 -14.89 2.40
C ILE A 658 2.49 -14.05 2.44
N ILE A 659 3.47 -14.40 3.27
CA ILE A 659 4.79 -13.75 3.33
C ILE A 659 5.42 -13.75 1.94
N ASN A 660 5.45 -14.89 1.24
CA ASN A 660 5.98 -14.98 -0.12
C ASN A 660 5.21 -14.08 -1.09
N GLY A 661 3.87 -14.01 -0.98
CA GLY A 661 3.04 -13.11 -1.77
C GLY A 661 3.36 -11.64 -1.51
N ILE A 662 3.48 -11.24 -0.24
CA ILE A 662 3.87 -9.88 0.14
C ILE A 662 5.26 -9.55 -0.41
N VAL A 663 6.24 -10.42 -0.16
CA VAL A 663 7.62 -10.27 -0.65
C VAL A 663 7.67 -10.22 -2.18
N LYS A 664 6.81 -10.97 -2.87
CA LYS A 664 6.66 -10.96 -4.32
C LYS A 664 6.17 -9.62 -4.88
N TYR A 665 5.17 -9.00 -4.23
CA TYR A 665 4.53 -7.78 -4.73
C TYR A 665 5.16 -6.48 -4.23
N TYR A 666 5.82 -6.52 -3.07
CA TYR A 666 6.30 -5.34 -2.37
C TYR A 666 7.77 -5.42 -1.97
N GLY A 667 8.46 -6.55 -2.20
CA GLY A 667 9.76 -6.81 -1.58
C GLY A 667 9.62 -7.03 -0.07
N ILE A 668 10.67 -7.54 0.60
CA ILE A 668 10.56 -7.88 2.04
C ILE A 668 10.51 -6.64 2.92
N ARG A 669 11.31 -5.61 2.61
CA ARG A 669 11.45 -4.48 3.51
C ARG A 669 10.36 -3.45 3.28
N ASN A 670 9.84 -3.25 2.06
CA ASN A 670 8.60 -2.46 1.92
C ASN A 670 7.33 -3.29 2.22
N GLY A 671 7.43 -4.61 2.09
CA GLY A 671 6.34 -5.54 2.36
C GLY A 671 6.05 -5.77 3.84
N ILE A 672 7.10 -5.97 4.64
CA ILE A 672 7.05 -6.57 5.99
C ILE A 672 8.04 -5.86 6.93
N ASN A 673 8.11 -4.53 6.95
CA ASN A 673 8.97 -3.78 7.90
C ASN A 673 8.31 -3.37 9.21
N HIS A 674 7.00 -3.49 9.33
CA HIS A 674 6.25 -3.14 10.54
C HIS A 674 4.92 -3.92 10.58
N PRO A 675 4.33 -4.24 11.76
CA PRO A 675 3.07 -4.99 11.87
C PRO A 675 1.95 -4.45 10.99
N ASN A 676 1.66 -3.15 11.06
CA ASN A 676 0.62 -2.53 10.22
C ASN A 676 0.87 -2.69 8.71
N ARG A 677 2.13 -2.67 8.28
CA ARG A 677 2.49 -2.84 6.87
C ARG A 677 2.34 -4.31 6.46
N PHE A 678 2.75 -5.23 7.33
CA PHE A 678 2.58 -6.67 7.17
C PHE A 678 1.10 -7.07 7.06
N GLU A 679 0.25 -6.52 7.93
CA GLU A 679 -1.20 -6.74 7.88
C GLU A 679 -1.82 -6.16 6.60
N PHE A 680 -1.53 -4.90 6.30
CA PHE A 680 -2.08 -4.23 5.12
C PHE A 680 -1.66 -4.91 3.82
N ASN A 681 -0.37 -5.20 3.67
CA ASN A 681 0.17 -5.81 2.46
C ASN A 681 -0.22 -7.28 2.33
N GLY A 682 -0.54 -7.98 3.42
CA GLY A 682 -1.07 -9.34 3.38
C GLY A 682 -2.55 -9.40 3.01
N ASN A 683 -3.37 -8.48 3.51
CA ASN A 683 -4.80 -8.41 3.17
C ASN A 683 -5.05 -8.10 1.70
N ARG A 684 -4.36 -7.09 1.16
CA ARG A 684 -4.60 -6.58 -0.19
C ARG A 684 -4.61 -7.67 -1.27
N PRO A 685 -3.58 -8.53 -1.41
CA PRO A 685 -3.57 -9.57 -2.44
C PRO A 685 -4.62 -10.66 -2.19
N ILE A 686 -5.05 -10.91 -0.95
CA ILE A 686 -6.14 -11.85 -0.67
C ILE A 686 -7.49 -11.26 -1.11
N ILE A 687 -7.77 -10.02 -0.71
CA ILE A 687 -9.01 -9.30 -1.07
C ILE A 687 -9.11 -9.08 -2.59
N GLN A 688 -7.99 -8.76 -3.24
CA GLN A 688 -7.91 -8.64 -4.71
C GLN A 688 -7.92 -10.00 -5.43
N LYS A 689 -8.15 -11.10 -4.70
CA LYS A 689 -8.16 -12.47 -5.22
C LYS A 689 -6.88 -12.83 -5.98
N GLN A 690 -5.74 -12.25 -5.65
CA GLN A 690 -4.45 -12.58 -6.27
C GLN A 690 -3.82 -13.83 -5.64
N ILE A 691 -4.17 -14.15 -4.40
CA ILE A 691 -3.76 -15.34 -3.66
C ILE A 691 -4.95 -15.91 -2.87
N TYR A 692 -4.84 -17.18 -2.43
CA TYR A 692 -5.83 -17.86 -1.59
C TYR A 692 -7.27 -17.92 -2.11
N GLN A 693 -7.45 -17.92 -3.43
CA GLN A 693 -8.77 -18.18 -4.03
C GLN A 693 -9.31 -19.58 -3.65
N ASN A 694 -8.41 -20.55 -3.43
CA ASN A 694 -8.72 -21.93 -3.05
C ASN A 694 -9.10 -22.12 -1.57
N LYS A 695 -8.91 -21.11 -0.72
CA LYS A 695 -9.29 -21.17 0.69
C LYS A 695 -10.30 -20.08 1.00
N PRO A 696 -11.56 -20.17 0.53
CA PRO A 696 -12.54 -19.08 0.63
C PRO A 696 -13.17 -18.93 2.03
N TYR A 697 -12.99 -19.91 2.92
CA TYR A 697 -13.67 -19.93 4.21
C TYR A 697 -12.83 -19.29 5.33
N CYS A 698 -13.53 -18.80 6.34
CA CYS A 698 -12.99 -18.32 7.61
C CYS A 698 -13.79 -18.93 8.76
N LEU A 699 -13.16 -19.09 9.94
CA LEU A 699 -13.78 -19.68 11.13
C LEU A 699 -13.78 -18.72 12.31
N CYS A 700 -14.81 -18.75 13.15
CA CYS A 700 -14.81 -18.08 14.46
C CYS A 700 -15.69 -18.83 15.45
N LEU A 701 -15.80 -18.37 16.69
CA LEU A 701 -16.68 -19.01 17.67
C LEU A 701 -18.15 -18.86 17.28
N SER A 702 -18.95 -19.89 17.53
CA SER A 702 -20.39 -19.85 17.26
C SER A 702 -21.20 -19.13 18.33
N ASP A 703 -20.58 -18.90 19.50
CA ASP A 703 -21.20 -18.28 20.66
C ASP A 703 -21.46 -16.78 20.42
N HIS A 704 -22.29 -16.18 21.28
CA HIS A 704 -22.63 -14.75 21.19
C HIS A 704 -21.61 -13.83 21.89
N TYR A 705 -20.56 -14.39 22.48
CA TYR A 705 -19.49 -13.63 23.15
C TYR A 705 -18.13 -14.08 22.64
N SER A 706 -17.19 -13.13 22.60
CA SER A 706 -15.78 -13.37 22.25
C SER A 706 -14.96 -13.69 23.50
N PRO A 707 -13.85 -14.45 23.40
CA PRO A 707 -12.86 -14.53 24.46
C PRO A 707 -12.12 -13.21 24.69
N MET A 708 -12.08 -12.34 23.68
CA MET A 708 -11.27 -11.14 23.69
C MET A 708 -11.87 -9.99 22.86
N SER A 709 -11.36 -8.79 23.09
CA SER A 709 -11.58 -7.65 22.20
C SER A 709 -10.31 -6.80 22.11
N VAL A 710 -10.27 -5.94 21.09
CA VAL A 710 -9.22 -4.92 20.95
C VAL A 710 -9.66 -3.68 21.72
N VAL A 711 -8.90 -3.28 22.73
CA VAL A 711 -9.20 -2.16 23.63
C VAL A 711 -8.41 -0.93 23.18
N THR A 712 -9.06 -0.05 22.42
CA THR A 712 -8.43 1.12 21.78
C THR A 712 -8.40 2.33 22.71
N ILE A 713 -7.56 2.25 23.75
CA ILE A 713 -7.45 3.30 24.77
C ILE A 713 -6.41 4.37 24.47
N ASN A 714 -5.65 4.27 23.38
CA ASN A 714 -4.56 5.19 23.02
C ASN A 714 -4.85 5.97 21.71
N ARG A 715 -4.29 7.18 21.57
CA ARG A 715 -4.45 8.10 20.41
C ARG A 715 -3.53 7.86 19.20
N VAL A 716 -2.63 6.88 19.20
CA VAL A 716 -1.48 6.85 18.25
C VAL A 716 -1.67 5.89 17.06
N GLN A 717 -2.77 6.01 16.32
CA GLN A 717 -2.83 5.41 14.97
C GLN A 717 -2.55 6.50 13.93
N ASP A 718 -1.27 6.78 13.67
CA ASP A 718 -0.84 7.85 12.77
C ASP A 718 -1.04 7.52 11.27
N VAL A 719 -1.36 6.25 10.94
CA VAL A 719 -1.33 5.74 9.56
C VAL A 719 -2.71 5.55 8.93
N TYR A 720 -3.76 5.29 9.73
CA TYR A 720 -5.10 4.98 9.21
C TYR A 720 -6.20 5.76 9.96
N ASP A 721 -7.22 6.21 9.22
CA ASP A 721 -8.39 6.92 9.74
C ASP A 721 -9.29 5.97 10.55
N ASN A 722 -9.05 5.82 11.86
CA ASN A 722 -10.02 5.23 12.78
C ASN A 722 -10.86 6.32 13.47
N PRO A 723 -12.17 6.13 13.66
CA PRO A 723 -12.97 6.96 14.56
C PRO A 723 -12.40 6.93 15.99
N ILE A 724 -12.64 8.01 16.74
CA ILE A 724 -12.04 8.22 18.06
C ILE A 724 -13.12 8.00 19.13
N TYR A 725 -12.78 7.26 20.19
CA TYR A 725 -13.61 7.16 21.39
C TYR A 725 -13.38 8.34 22.34
N ASP A 726 -14.37 8.71 23.13
CA ASP A 726 -14.29 9.88 24.02
C ASP A 726 -13.25 9.73 25.16
N GLN A 727 -12.86 8.50 25.52
CA GLN A 727 -11.98 8.17 26.66
C GLN A 727 -10.57 7.69 26.25
N THR A 728 -9.86 8.46 25.42
CA THR A 728 -8.48 8.12 25.06
C THR A 728 -7.45 8.65 26.06
N LEU A 729 -6.54 7.78 26.50
CA LEU A 729 -5.35 8.09 27.30
C LEU A 729 -4.14 8.38 26.41
N SER A 730 -3.19 9.19 26.92
CA SER A 730 -1.88 9.36 26.31
C SER A 730 -0.94 8.20 26.65
N LEU A 731 0.18 8.07 25.94
CA LEU A 731 1.24 7.10 26.29
C LEU A 731 1.77 7.30 27.71
N ASP A 732 1.83 8.55 28.18
CA ASP A 732 2.28 8.87 29.53
C ASP A 732 1.27 8.44 30.60
N ASP A 733 -0.03 8.57 30.33
CA ASP A 733 -1.09 8.11 31.24
C ASP A 733 -1.07 6.58 31.36
N LEU A 734 -0.89 5.87 30.24
CA LEU A 734 -0.76 4.41 30.24
C LEU A 734 0.45 3.96 31.06
N ASP A 735 1.57 4.66 30.95
CA ASP A 735 2.77 4.39 31.73
C ASP A 735 2.54 4.61 33.23
N GLN A 736 1.80 5.67 33.61
CA GLN A 736 1.40 5.88 35.00
C GLN A 736 0.52 4.75 35.54
N LEU A 737 -0.38 4.19 34.74
CA LEU A 737 -1.18 3.01 35.13
C LEU A 737 -0.28 1.80 35.42
N LEU A 738 0.76 1.58 34.61
CA LEU A 738 1.73 0.51 34.82
C LEU A 738 2.46 0.67 36.16
N TYR A 739 3.02 1.86 36.41
CA TYR A 739 3.79 2.15 37.63
C TYR A 739 2.93 2.22 38.90
N SER A 740 1.66 2.60 38.78
CA SER A 740 0.70 2.54 39.90
C SER A 740 0.14 1.12 40.15
N ASN A 741 0.61 0.12 39.38
CA ASN A 741 0.16 -1.27 39.42
C ASN A 741 -1.37 -1.42 39.29
N LYS A 742 -2.01 -0.51 38.55
CA LYS A 742 -3.41 -0.65 38.15
C LYS A 742 -3.52 -1.68 37.03
N SER A 743 -4.72 -2.23 36.86
CA SER A 743 -5.04 -3.16 35.78
C SER A 743 -6.38 -2.79 35.16
N LEU A 744 -6.63 -3.29 33.95
CA LEU A 744 -7.94 -3.23 33.34
C LEU A 744 -8.87 -4.21 34.07
N ASN A 745 -10.09 -3.78 34.35
CA ASN A 745 -11.11 -4.59 35.03
C ASN A 745 -11.72 -5.59 34.04
N ASP A 746 -11.04 -6.71 33.82
CA ASP A 746 -11.43 -7.77 32.90
C ASP A 746 -12.77 -8.44 33.26
N GLU A 747 -13.18 -8.41 34.54
CA GLU A 747 -14.53 -8.86 34.94
C GLU A 747 -15.63 -7.94 34.41
N LYS A 748 -15.41 -6.63 34.45
CA LYS A 748 -16.36 -5.67 33.87
C LYS A 748 -16.44 -5.76 32.35
N TYR A 749 -15.33 -6.03 31.66
CA TYR A 749 -15.37 -6.35 30.23
C TYR A 749 -16.12 -7.67 29.96
N LYS A 750 -15.91 -8.70 30.80
CA LYS A 750 -16.65 -9.96 30.72
C LYS A 750 -18.16 -9.74 30.85
N GLU A 751 -18.59 -8.98 31.85
CA GLU A 751 -20.01 -8.64 32.08
C GLU A 751 -20.62 -7.88 30.89
N ASN A 752 -19.90 -6.91 30.32
CA ASN A 752 -20.36 -6.17 29.15
C ASN A 752 -20.42 -7.04 27.87
N SER A 753 -19.50 -7.99 27.73
CA SER A 753 -19.52 -8.95 26.62
C SER A 753 -20.69 -9.92 26.75
N LEU A 754 -20.93 -10.47 27.94
CA LEU A 754 -22.04 -11.39 28.22
C LEU A 754 -23.42 -10.72 28.11
N SER A 755 -23.51 -9.42 28.38
CA SER A 755 -24.73 -8.61 28.17
C SER A 755 -24.91 -8.15 26.72
N LEU A 756 -24.04 -8.57 25.79
CA LEU A 756 -24.09 -8.25 24.36
C LEU A 756 -23.91 -6.76 24.04
N ASN A 757 -23.33 -5.98 24.95
CA ASN A 757 -23.09 -4.55 24.75
C ASN A 757 -22.00 -4.28 23.70
N PHE A 758 -21.04 -5.20 23.55
CA PHE A 758 -19.94 -5.04 22.59
C PHE A 758 -20.32 -5.56 21.20
N LYS A 759 -20.74 -4.63 20.33
CA LYS A 759 -21.12 -4.89 18.93
C LYS A 759 -19.98 -4.75 17.93
N SER A 760 -18.79 -4.41 18.41
CA SER A 760 -17.59 -4.13 17.62
C SER A 760 -16.41 -4.92 18.17
N VAL A 761 -15.48 -5.27 17.28
CA VAL A 761 -14.18 -5.87 17.65
C VAL A 761 -13.37 -4.90 18.53
N HIS A 762 -13.45 -3.60 18.22
CA HIS A 762 -12.80 -2.54 18.96
C HIS A 762 -13.74 -1.99 20.02
N ILE A 763 -13.21 -1.78 21.22
CA ILE A 763 -13.89 -1.23 22.40
C ILE A 763 -13.09 -0.02 22.87
N GLY A 764 -13.79 1.08 23.17
CA GLY A 764 -13.15 2.30 23.67
C GLY A 764 -13.50 2.66 25.10
N GLU A 765 -14.47 1.98 25.69
CA GLU A 765 -14.80 2.10 27.10
C GLU A 765 -13.63 1.59 27.94
N LEU A 766 -13.16 2.43 28.87
CA LEU A 766 -12.05 2.10 29.74
C LEU A 766 -12.55 1.74 31.15
N PHE A 767 -12.30 0.50 31.57
CA PHE A 767 -12.56 0.03 32.93
C PHE A 767 -11.26 -0.32 33.63
N ILE A 768 -10.94 0.39 34.73
CA ILE A 768 -9.74 0.16 35.55
C ILE A 768 -10.16 -0.40 36.91
N SER A 769 -9.44 -1.41 37.39
CA SER A 769 -9.61 -2.02 38.73
C SER A 769 -8.88 -1.26 39.82
#